data_AF-A0A8J6C2S8-F1
#
_entry.id   AF-A0A8J6C2S8-F1
#
_cell.length_a   1.000
_cell.length_b   1.000
_cell.length_c   1.000
_cell.angle_alpha   90.00
_cell.angle_beta   90.00
_cell.angle_gamma   90.00
#
_symmetry.space_group_name_H-M   'P 1'
#
loop_
_entity.id
_entity.type
_entity.pdbx_description
1 polymer ?
#
loop_
_entity_poly.entity_id
_entity_poly.type
_entity_poly.pdbx_seq_one_letter_code
_entity_poly.pdbx_strand_id
1 'polypeptide(L)'
;MMSTDGGDLRVALVGGGGWFLQRAHAPAWQRIERRRDLGFRVRVVAVYCRAGVSTERARKRLGAWGRRLRWFDEFDALLTDGEVDVLDVALPIPVQPVFVERALAAGKSVISEKPAAADPRACAALLALLAAAPPACAWSVLENWACKPGVLRVLELLEGGAVGEPLSYAVDLIQPLRPAGEHAMPGDAGRDGVSAGRGWRQPGAYAGYHLLDVGVHVLRALRVWFGDVESASDARVDGGGEAGSARLAHACDARRLSGRFRWSFAPDERGPARAAVVISGPRGRIEWRMDDNTLTVTAADGTPAPRAAACADAPAAAEGGEGGEGVERLHADGWVCGGVRAALLDAARHSAHILGLLPTPAGAHRTAAVEAARDTLVVDAILASAAAYGARAEPERARAPLCAGGSLGGAMGTWLAHAPQRVVCANERDVADALAQIERAGARCVVVGACHSWAPPHAGARCAWLHVHGLRWAHVLPFSPSSPSSHGALVRAGAGMRLSELGAVLRAHGLCLPSVPMHLDATLGGALCCGSHGSSLVHGSLADLVTDVRIVTADGRAAWLHDGGAACAHGEVLAAARVSCGVLGVLVAAELSVCPIYAVRRGAQRVPLRTAQDVAALLALAASHEHAWVHWRLGEDDAILSTLSRQPEQQASSVADPTAADERGVKPYDGLNWFGHGTADAQLPPDGTGADEAADDKDEEACTRAHGPPARSTAAARTAWVSSEYALPLARAPDGVAALRAALGESHRGRLVELKFVGPPQRDTLLACNSGAPQGACCFNVWWRTRAEHAADVVRPFEVAMQRLCATPHWGKARALPPGYVGRVFGARAERFCKVSRALDPGGVFAQPWLTDAQAEASVANVAGIVRTEC
;
A
#
# COMPACT_ATOMS: atom_id res chain seq x y z
N MET A 1 44.37 2.95 -43.33
CA MET A 1 42.96 2.57 -43.44
C MET A 1 42.60 1.73 -42.23
N MET A 2 41.75 2.24 -41.34
CA MET A 2 41.10 1.45 -40.28
C MET A 2 39.59 1.51 -40.53
N SER A 3 38.86 0.47 -40.12
CA SER A 3 37.56 0.12 -40.73
C SER A 3 36.47 1.19 -40.60
N THR A 4 35.59 1.23 -41.60
CA THR A 4 34.34 2.00 -41.68
C THR A 4 33.16 1.34 -40.97
N ASP A 5 33.38 0.33 -40.13
CA ASP A 5 32.31 -0.45 -39.47
C ASP A 5 31.70 0.30 -38.28
N GLY A 6 30.85 1.29 -38.57
CA GLY A 6 29.93 1.86 -37.60
C GLY A 6 28.92 0.81 -37.13
N GLY A 7 29.02 0.43 -35.85
CA GLY A 7 28.22 -0.64 -35.26
C GLY A 7 26.71 -0.39 -35.30
N ASP A 8 25.94 -1.48 -35.24
CA ASP A 8 24.51 -1.39 -34.96
C ASP A 8 24.28 -1.19 -33.46
N LEU A 9 23.47 -0.20 -33.08
CA LEU A 9 22.80 -0.21 -31.77
C LEU A 9 21.89 -1.43 -31.69
N ARG A 10 21.95 -2.15 -30.56
CA ARG A 10 21.06 -3.28 -30.25
C ARG A 10 20.15 -2.94 -29.06
N VAL A 11 18.87 -2.69 -29.35
CA VAL A 11 17.82 -2.34 -28.36
C VAL A 11 17.03 -3.57 -27.92
N ALA A 12 16.76 -3.67 -26.63
CA ALA A 12 15.78 -4.59 -26.05
C ALA A 12 14.51 -3.85 -25.59
N LEU A 13 13.33 -4.41 -25.89
CA LEU A 13 12.05 -3.88 -25.42
C LEU A 13 11.61 -4.57 -24.12
N VAL A 14 11.47 -3.83 -23.03
CA VAL A 14 11.08 -4.35 -21.72
C VAL A 14 9.60 -4.08 -21.48
N GLY A 15 8.83 -5.16 -21.32
CA GLY A 15 7.37 -5.10 -21.16
C GLY A 15 6.62 -5.38 -22.46
N GLY A 16 7.12 -6.27 -23.32
CA GLY A 16 6.61 -6.50 -24.68
C GLY A 16 5.09 -6.79 -24.80
N GLY A 17 4.43 -7.28 -23.76
CA GLY A 17 2.96 -7.47 -23.73
C GLY A 17 2.14 -6.21 -23.44
N GLY A 18 2.79 -5.14 -22.97
CA GLY A 18 2.18 -3.88 -22.54
C GLY A 18 1.54 -3.11 -23.69
N TRP A 19 0.41 -2.45 -23.42
CA TRP A 19 -0.34 -1.75 -24.46
C TRP A 19 0.40 -0.53 -25.03
N PHE A 20 1.02 0.28 -24.17
CA PHE A 20 1.68 1.51 -24.61
C PHE A 20 2.90 1.22 -25.47
N LEU A 21 3.74 0.27 -25.05
CA LEU A 21 4.85 -0.28 -25.84
C LEU A 21 4.39 -0.75 -27.22
N GLN A 22 3.28 -1.49 -27.28
CA GLN A 22 2.71 -2.02 -28.53
C GLN A 22 2.13 -0.94 -29.46
N ARG A 23 1.56 0.15 -28.92
CA ARG A 23 0.97 1.24 -29.72
C ARG A 23 1.93 2.36 -30.09
N ALA A 24 2.90 2.67 -29.24
CA ALA A 24 3.79 3.82 -29.39
C ALA A 24 5.24 3.43 -29.68
N HIS A 25 5.88 2.66 -28.77
CA HIS A 25 7.32 2.36 -28.84
C HIS A 25 7.67 1.45 -30.02
N ALA A 26 7.05 0.28 -30.12
CA ALA A 26 7.36 -0.67 -31.19
C ALA A 26 7.12 -0.08 -32.60
N PRO A 27 6.01 0.64 -32.88
CA PRO A 27 5.85 1.36 -34.14
C PRO A 27 6.81 2.53 -34.35
N ALA A 28 7.33 3.15 -33.28
CA ALA A 28 8.38 4.16 -33.39
C ALA A 28 9.72 3.52 -33.77
N TRP A 29 10.17 2.50 -33.04
CA TRP A 29 11.39 1.75 -33.33
C TRP A 29 11.40 1.13 -34.73
N GLN A 30 10.28 0.53 -35.17
CA GLN A 30 10.14 0.03 -36.55
C GLN A 30 10.39 1.11 -37.62
N ARG A 31 10.06 2.38 -37.35
CA ARG A 31 10.35 3.51 -38.26
C ARG A 31 11.81 3.98 -38.12
N ILE A 32 12.39 3.88 -36.93
CA ILE A 32 13.79 4.27 -36.65
C ILE A 32 14.76 3.29 -37.31
N GLU A 33 14.54 1.97 -37.22
CA GLU A 33 15.37 0.94 -37.91
C GLU A 33 15.40 1.10 -39.45
N ARG A 34 14.38 1.75 -40.03
CA ARG A 34 14.31 2.04 -41.47
C ARG A 34 15.05 3.32 -41.88
N ARG A 35 15.42 4.20 -40.94
CA ARG A 35 16.20 5.41 -41.25
C ARG A 35 17.66 5.07 -41.57
N ARG A 36 18.31 5.96 -42.31
CA ARG A 36 19.73 5.87 -42.71
C ARG A 36 20.49 7.17 -42.43
N ASP A 37 19.76 8.26 -42.21
CA ASP A 37 20.21 9.60 -41.88
C ASP A 37 20.34 9.82 -40.36
N LEU A 38 20.85 8.81 -39.64
CA LEU A 38 21.24 8.90 -38.22
C LEU A 38 22.75 8.77 -37.99
N GLY A 39 23.54 8.49 -39.04
CA GLY A 39 24.99 8.26 -38.94
C GLY A 39 25.40 6.86 -38.46
N PHE A 40 24.52 6.16 -37.76
CA PHE A 40 24.68 4.77 -37.31
C PHE A 40 23.38 3.97 -37.59
N ARG A 41 23.40 2.66 -37.36
CA ARG A 41 22.23 1.79 -37.54
C ARG A 41 21.57 1.47 -36.19
N VAL A 42 20.24 1.45 -36.18
CA VAL A 42 19.44 0.95 -35.05
C VAL A 42 18.88 -0.41 -35.40
N ARG A 43 18.97 -1.36 -34.46
CA ARG A 43 18.25 -2.64 -34.49
C ARG A 43 17.59 -2.89 -33.15
N VAL A 44 16.31 -3.26 -33.18
CA VAL A 44 15.70 -3.97 -32.05
C VAL A 44 16.06 -5.45 -32.19
N VAL A 45 16.60 -6.04 -31.13
CA VAL A 45 17.16 -7.41 -31.13
C VAL A 45 16.46 -8.35 -30.15
N ALA A 46 15.83 -7.80 -29.11
CA ALA A 46 15.30 -8.57 -28.00
C ALA A 46 13.99 -7.97 -27.45
N VAL A 47 13.18 -8.83 -26.84
CA VAL A 47 11.98 -8.46 -26.09
C VAL A 47 11.95 -9.23 -24.77
N TYR A 48 11.74 -8.54 -23.67
CA TYR A 48 11.46 -9.13 -22.37
C TYR A 48 9.96 -9.08 -22.04
N CYS A 49 9.44 -10.24 -21.63
CA CYS A 49 8.06 -10.44 -21.17
C CYS A 49 8.04 -11.47 -20.03
N ARG A 50 7.54 -11.10 -18.85
CA ARG A 50 7.23 -12.08 -17.79
C ARG A 50 6.41 -13.25 -18.36
N ALA A 51 6.83 -14.46 -18.03
CA ALA A 51 6.38 -15.73 -18.62
C ALA A 51 4.84 -15.91 -18.74
N GLY A 52 4.44 -16.80 -19.66
CA GLY A 52 3.04 -17.19 -19.90
C GLY A 52 2.32 -16.33 -20.94
N VAL A 53 1.01 -16.11 -20.75
CA VAL A 53 0.08 -15.54 -21.75
C VAL A 53 0.45 -14.12 -22.24
N SER A 54 1.38 -13.43 -21.56
CA SER A 54 1.94 -12.15 -22.02
C SER A 54 2.78 -12.30 -23.29
N THR A 55 3.67 -13.30 -23.31
CA THR A 55 4.66 -13.52 -24.37
C THR A 55 4.01 -13.89 -25.71
N GLU A 56 3.03 -14.79 -25.69
CA GLU A 56 2.34 -15.21 -26.91
C GLU A 56 1.50 -14.08 -27.53
N ARG A 57 0.83 -13.29 -26.68
CA ARG A 57 0.10 -12.09 -27.11
C ARG A 57 1.03 -11.03 -27.70
N ALA A 58 2.21 -10.85 -27.11
CA ALA A 58 3.24 -9.93 -27.61
C ALA A 58 3.77 -10.40 -28.99
N ARG A 59 4.12 -11.69 -29.12
CA ARG A 59 4.55 -12.30 -30.40
C ARG A 59 3.51 -12.10 -31.50
N LYS A 60 2.23 -12.39 -31.21
CA LYS A 60 1.13 -12.19 -32.17
C LYS A 60 0.98 -10.73 -32.63
N ARG A 61 1.11 -9.76 -31.71
CA ARG A 61 0.97 -8.32 -32.03
C ARG A 61 2.18 -7.74 -32.77
N LEU A 62 3.40 -8.13 -32.41
CA LEU A 62 4.61 -7.72 -33.12
C LEU A 62 4.76 -8.42 -34.49
N GLY A 63 4.02 -9.51 -34.72
CA GLY A 63 3.89 -10.16 -36.02
C GLY A 63 5.23 -10.58 -36.62
N ALA A 64 5.41 -10.37 -37.93
CA ALA A 64 6.65 -10.70 -38.63
C ALA A 64 7.89 -10.01 -38.03
N TRP A 65 7.73 -8.79 -37.52
CA TRP A 65 8.81 -8.03 -36.91
C TRP A 65 9.25 -8.61 -35.56
N GLY A 66 8.33 -9.18 -34.79
CA GLY A 66 8.62 -9.86 -33.52
C GLY A 66 9.22 -11.26 -33.66
N ARG A 67 9.02 -11.94 -34.81
CA ARG A 67 9.56 -13.28 -35.07
C ARG A 67 11.08 -13.34 -35.24
N ARG A 68 11.72 -12.22 -35.61
CA ARG A 68 13.19 -12.08 -35.72
C ARG A 68 13.87 -11.62 -34.43
N LEU A 69 13.10 -11.36 -33.36
CA LEU A 69 13.63 -10.88 -32.08
C LEU A 69 13.87 -12.07 -31.15
N ARG A 70 14.91 -11.98 -30.32
CA ARG A 70 15.14 -12.90 -29.20
C ARG A 70 14.15 -12.59 -28.08
N TRP A 71 13.71 -13.61 -27.34
CA TRP A 71 12.67 -13.46 -26.31
C TRP A 71 13.22 -13.93 -24.97
N PHE A 72 13.05 -13.09 -23.96
CA PHE A 72 13.48 -13.33 -22.59
C PHE A 72 12.28 -13.27 -21.64
N ASP A 73 12.20 -14.21 -20.72
CA ASP A 73 11.21 -14.28 -19.65
C ASP A 73 11.82 -14.10 -18.25
N GLU A 74 13.13 -14.33 -18.11
CA GLU A 74 13.96 -13.89 -17.00
C GLU A 74 14.69 -12.58 -17.33
N PHE A 75 14.70 -11.62 -16.39
CA PHE A 75 15.29 -10.29 -16.65
C PHE A 75 16.82 -10.31 -16.55
N ASP A 76 17.40 -11.12 -15.64
CA ASP A 76 18.86 -11.26 -15.50
C ASP A 76 19.52 -11.84 -16.76
N ALA A 77 18.83 -12.76 -17.45
CA ALA A 77 19.26 -13.28 -18.74
C ALA A 77 19.31 -12.18 -19.83
N LEU A 78 18.42 -11.17 -19.77
CA LEU A 78 18.50 -10.01 -20.66
C LEU A 78 19.63 -9.05 -20.25
N LEU A 79 19.82 -8.82 -18.94
CA LEU A 79 20.85 -7.91 -18.43
C LEU A 79 22.27 -8.40 -18.71
N THR A 80 22.50 -9.70 -18.64
CA THR A 80 23.79 -10.34 -18.92
C THR A 80 24.07 -10.53 -20.42
N ASP A 81 23.09 -10.25 -21.29
CA ASP A 81 23.21 -10.45 -22.73
C ASP A 81 24.17 -9.42 -23.37
N GLY A 82 25.27 -9.92 -23.95
CA GLY A 82 26.28 -9.09 -24.64
C GLY A 82 25.82 -8.49 -25.97
N GLU A 83 24.66 -8.91 -26.48
CA GLU A 83 24.02 -8.43 -27.70
C GLU A 83 22.91 -7.41 -27.42
N VAL A 84 22.83 -6.84 -26.20
CA VAL A 84 21.91 -5.74 -25.85
C VAL A 84 22.69 -4.55 -25.27
N ASP A 85 22.50 -3.37 -25.85
CA ASP A 85 23.17 -2.13 -25.40
C ASP A 85 22.21 -1.22 -24.61
N VAL A 86 20.94 -1.19 -25.02
CA VAL A 86 19.90 -0.30 -24.47
C VAL A 86 18.62 -1.05 -24.15
N LEU A 87 18.02 -0.76 -23.00
CA LEU A 87 16.70 -1.24 -22.61
C LEU A 87 15.67 -0.12 -22.71
N ASP A 88 14.61 -0.33 -23.50
CA ASP A 88 13.42 0.54 -23.59
C ASP A 88 12.34 0.02 -22.61
N VAL A 89 12.16 0.70 -21.49
CA VAL A 89 11.35 0.28 -20.34
C VAL A 89 10.01 1.02 -20.32
N ALA A 90 8.98 0.38 -20.86
CA ALA A 90 7.61 0.88 -20.85
C ALA A 90 6.71 0.01 -19.94
N LEU A 91 6.87 0.21 -18.64
CA LEU A 91 6.18 -0.52 -17.56
C LEU A 91 5.33 0.43 -16.69
N PRO A 92 4.40 -0.07 -15.86
CA PRO A 92 3.66 0.77 -14.91
C PRO A 92 4.58 1.48 -13.92
N ILE A 93 4.22 2.71 -13.54
CA ILE A 93 5.05 3.63 -12.72
C ILE A 93 5.61 2.99 -11.44
N PRO A 94 4.85 2.23 -10.63
CA PRO A 94 5.39 1.64 -9.40
C PRO A 94 6.40 0.50 -9.63
N VAL A 95 6.43 -0.07 -10.85
CA VAL A 95 7.24 -1.24 -11.20
C VAL A 95 8.51 -0.83 -11.96
N GLN A 96 8.40 0.20 -12.80
CA GLN A 96 9.47 0.66 -13.69
C GLN A 96 10.82 0.96 -12.99
N PRO A 97 10.88 1.67 -11.85
CA PRO A 97 12.15 2.02 -11.18
C PRO A 97 13.09 0.84 -10.96
N VAL A 98 12.56 -0.32 -10.53
CA VAL A 98 13.36 -1.53 -10.27
C VAL A 98 14.03 -2.06 -11.55
N PHE A 99 13.42 -1.86 -12.72
CA PHE A 99 14.00 -2.24 -14.01
C PHE A 99 15.07 -1.24 -14.47
N VAL A 100 14.88 0.05 -14.21
CA VAL A 100 15.87 1.11 -14.48
C VAL A 100 17.11 0.90 -13.61
N GLU A 101 16.93 0.74 -12.29
CA GLU A 101 17.98 0.45 -11.31
C GLU A 101 18.86 -0.73 -11.73
N ARG A 102 18.24 -1.88 -12.00
CA ARG A 102 18.97 -3.11 -12.35
C ARG A 102 19.68 -3.01 -13.70
N ALA A 103 19.12 -2.27 -14.66
CA ALA A 103 19.77 -2.03 -15.94
C ALA A 103 21.01 -1.13 -15.80
N LEU A 104 20.90 -0.03 -15.06
CA LEU A 104 22.04 0.86 -14.78
C LEU A 104 23.13 0.15 -13.97
N ALA A 105 22.75 -0.67 -12.98
CA ALA A 105 23.68 -1.49 -12.20
C ALA A 105 24.41 -2.54 -13.06
N ALA A 106 23.74 -3.10 -14.07
CA ALA A 106 24.35 -3.98 -15.08
C ALA A 106 25.16 -3.22 -16.15
N GLY A 107 25.33 -1.90 -16.03
CA GLY A 107 26.04 -1.06 -16.99
C GLY A 107 25.31 -0.87 -18.32
N LYS A 108 24.04 -1.26 -18.43
CA LYS A 108 23.21 -1.08 -19.62
C LYS A 108 22.56 0.29 -19.60
N SER A 109 22.51 0.95 -20.75
CA SER A 109 21.81 2.23 -20.85
C SER A 109 20.30 2.04 -20.94
N VAL A 110 19.56 3.05 -20.47
CA VAL A 110 18.11 2.95 -20.28
C VAL A 110 17.38 4.09 -20.97
N ILE A 111 16.36 3.73 -21.73
CA ILE A 111 15.28 4.62 -22.14
C ILE A 111 14.07 4.16 -21.34
N SER A 112 13.42 5.03 -20.58
CA SER A 112 12.27 4.65 -19.74
C SER A 112 11.07 5.54 -19.98
N GLU A 113 9.87 5.02 -19.83
CA GLU A 113 8.66 5.84 -19.89
C GLU A 113 8.61 6.92 -18.81
N LYS A 114 7.75 7.92 -19.00
CA LYS A 114 7.51 8.97 -18.02
C LYS A 114 6.37 8.59 -17.05
N PRO A 115 6.35 9.08 -15.80
CA PRO A 115 7.38 9.86 -15.09
C PRO A 115 8.61 9.02 -14.68
N ALA A 116 9.66 9.70 -14.18
CA ALA A 116 10.91 9.08 -13.79
C ALA A 116 10.76 8.02 -12.66
N ALA A 117 9.93 8.31 -11.64
CA ALA A 117 9.53 7.38 -10.60
C ALA A 117 8.19 7.80 -9.95
N ALA A 118 7.74 7.05 -8.94
CA ALA A 118 6.52 7.33 -8.18
C ALA A 118 6.67 8.44 -7.12
N ASP A 119 7.90 8.77 -6.73
CA ASP A 119 8.22 9.76 -5.69
C ASP A 119 9.66 10.32 -5.86
N PRO A 120 9.99 11.47 -5.24
CA PRO A 120 11.33 12.07 -5.37
C PRO A 120 12.49 11.26 -4.79
N ARG A 121 12.27 10.39 -3.79
CA ARG A 121 13.34 9.57 -3.19
C ARG A 121 13.76 8.46 -4.15
N ALA A 122 12.78 7.82 -4.80
CA ALA A 122 13.04 6.87 -5.87
C ALA A 122 13.79 7.54 -7.05
N CYS A 123 13.40 8.75 -7.45
CA CYS A 123 14.16 9.54 -8.43
C CYS A 123 15.62 9.78 -8.00
N ALA A 124 15.84 10.20 -6.75
CA ALA A 124 17.18 10.46 -6.22
C ALA A 124 18.06 9.19 -6.19
N ALA A 125 17.49 8.03 -5.84
CA ALA A 125 18.19 6.75 -5.87
C ALA A 125 18.64 6.36 -7.30
N LEU A 126 17.74 6.50 -8.29
CA LEU A 126 18.07 6.23 -9.69
C LEU A 126 19.13 7.20 -10.24
N LEU A 127 19.10 8.47 -9.84
CA LEU A 127 20.15 9.45 -10.20
C LEU A 127 21.51 9.13 -9.55
N ALA A 128 21.53 8.65 -8.31
CA ALA A 128 22.75 8.21 -7.65
C ALA A 128 23.36 6.96 -8.33
N LEU A 129 22.51 6.00 -8.74
CA LEU A 129 22.92 4.84 -9.53
C LEU A 129 23.47 5.26 -10.90
N LEU A 130 22.80 6.18 -11.60
CA LEU A 130 23.29 6.75 -12.86
C LEU A 130 24.64 7.46 -12.67
N ALA A 131 24.83 8.19 -11.57
CA ALA A 131 26.09 8.84 -11.25
C ALA A 131 27.23 7.83 -11.06
N ALA A 132 26.98 6.72 -10.36
CA ALA A 132 27.93 5.63 -10.14
C ALA A 132 28.14 4.72 -11.36
N ALA A 133 27.18 4.67 -12.30
CA ALA A 133 27.28 3.87 -13.52
C ALA A 133 28.38 4.40 -14.46
N PRO A 134 29.00 3.52 -15.30
CA PRO A 134 30.08 3.89 -16.21
C PRO A 134 29.75 5.13 -17.06
N PRO A 135 30.72 5.98 -17.46
CA PRO A 135 30.43 7.20 -18.22
C PRO A 135 29.69 6.99 -19.56
N ALA A 136 29.85 5.82 -20.18
CA ALA A 136 29.12 5.41 -21.39
C ALA A 136 27.66 4.99 -21.12
N CYS A 137 27.31 4.70 -19.85
CA CYS A 137 25.96 4.40 -19.41
C CYS A 137 25.17 5.70 -19.20
N ALA A 138 23.97 5.75 -19.79
CA ALA A 138 23.06 6.87 -19.71
C ALA A 138 21.62 6.41 -19.47
N TRP A 139 20.81 7.30 -18.90
CA TRP A 139 19.38 7.14 -18.70
C TRP A 139 18.66 8.32 -19.32
N SER A 140 17.63 8.06 -20.13
CA SER A 140 16.70 9.08 -20.64
C SER A 140 15.28 8.69 -20.28
N VAL A 141 14.50 9.66 -19.79
CA VAL A 141 13.05 9.52 -19.58
C VAL A 141 12.32 10.06 -20.80
N LEU A 142 11.40 9.28 -21.37
CA LEU A 142 10.64 9.60 -22.58
C LEU A 142 9.50 10.60 -22.30
N GLU A 143 9.86 11.80 -21.87
CA GLU A 143 8.90 12.87 -21.71
C GLU A 143 8.55 13.51 -23.05
N ASN A 144 7.39 13.10 -23.59
CA ASN A 144 7.10 13.18 -25.01
C ASN A 144 6.52 14.54 -25.45
N TRP A 145 6.22 15.44 -24.51
CA TRP A 145 5.69 16.78 -24.83
C TRP A 145 6.75 17.78 -25.26
N ALA A 146 8.02 17.58 -24.88
CA ALA A 146 9.12 18.43 -25.38
C ALA A 146 9.22 18.42 -26.90
N CYS A 147 8.91 17.27 -27.52
CA CYS A 147 8.94 17.09 -28.97
C CYS A 147 7.60 17.32 -29.66
N LYS A 148 6.58 17.92 -29.00
CA LYS A 148 5.29 18.22 -29.65
C LYS A 148 5.42 19.44 -30.57
N PRO A 149 5.12 19.35 -31.88
CA PRO A 149 4.91 20.50 -32.75
C PRO A 149 4.12 21.67 -32.16
N GLY A 150 3.07 21.47 -31.37
CA GLY A 150 2.40 22.60 -30.69
C GLY A 150 3.25 23.29 -29.61
N VAL A 151 4.06 22.53 -28.88
CA VAL A 151 5.01 23.07 -27.89
C VAL A 151 6.18 23.77 -28.60
N LEU A 152 6.74 23.15 -29.65
CA LEU A 152 7.81 23.72 -30.46
C LEU A 152 7.35 24.98 -31.22
N ARG A 153 6.14 24.99 -31.78
CA ARG A 153 5.58 26.17 -32.46
C ARG A 153 5.32 27.34 -31.51
N VAL A 154 4.88 27.05 -30.28
CA VAL A 154 4.80 28.08 -29.24
C VAL A 154 6.20 28.59 -28.87
N LEU A 155 7.22 27.72 -28.77
CA LEU A 155 8.61 28.14 -28.55
C LEU A 155 9.11 29.08 -29.67
N GLU A 156 8.95 28.69 -30.95
CA GLU A 156 9.31 29.52 -32.11
C GLU A 156 8.68 30.92 -32.05
N LEU A 157 7.41 31.01 -31.66
CA LEU A 157 6.69 32.29 -31.55
C LEU A 157 7.18 33.14 -30.36
N LEU A 158 7.60 32.52 -29.27
CA LEU A 158 8.21 33.20 -28.13
C LEU A 158 9.61 33.71 -28.46
N GLU A 159 10.43 32.90 -29.16
CA GLU A 159 11.78 33.26 -29.62
C GLU A 159 11.73 34.35 -30.71
N GLY A 160 10.78 34.26 -31.64
CA GLY A 160 10.45 35.32 -32.60
C GLY A 160 9.84 36.58 -31.95
N GLY A 161 9.58 36.54 -30.64
CA GLY A 161 9.11 37.68 -29.86
C GLY A 161 7.67 38.11 -30.16
N ALA A 162 6.80 37.20 -30.60
CA ALA A 162 5.41 37.50 -30.98
C ALA A 162 4.60 38.21 -29.88
N VAL A 163 4.92 37.95 -28.61
CA VAL A 163 4.30 38.62 -27.44
C VAL A 163 5.21 39.64 -26.76
N GLY A 164 6.46 39.81 -27.21
CA GLY A 164 7.51 40.49 -26.45
C GLY A 164 8.08 39.59 -25.34
N GLU A 165 8.53 40.19 -24.24
CA GLU A 165 8.85 39.43 -23.04
C GLU A 165 7.56 38.84 -22.45
N PRO A 166 7.47 37.51 -22.23
CA PRO A 166 6.29 36.92 -21.60
C PRO A 166 6.12 37.48 -20.19
N LEU A 167 4.91 37.93 -19.85
CA LEU A 167 4.57 38.50 -18.54
C LEU A 167 3.65 37.60 -17.72
N SER A 168 2.83 36.77 -18.39
CA SER A 168 2.01 35.76 -17.71
C SER A 168 1.63 34.60 -18.63
N TYR A 169 1.25 33.47 -18.01
CA TYR A 169 0.61 32.36 -18.72
C TYR A 169 -0.56 31.76 -17.93
N ALA A 170 -1.47 31.11 -18.65
CA ALA A 170 -2.51 30.25 -18.08
C ALA A 170 -2.64 28.96 -18.89
N VAL A 171 -2.55 27.83 -18.20
CA VAL A 171 -2.85 26.49 -18.74
C VAL A 171 -4.09 25.96 -18.02
N ASP A 172 -5.17 25.73 -18.77
CA ASP A 172 -6.39 25.11 -18.27
C ASP A 172 -6.58 23.77 -18.98
N LEU A 173 -6.53 22.66 -18.22
CA LEU A 173 -6.85 21.31 -18.67
C LEU A 173 -8.10 20.82 -17.92
N ILE A 174 -9.25 20.89 -18.58
CA ILE A 174 -10.55 20.50 -18.06
C ILE A 174 -11.06 19.31 -18.88
N GLN A 175 -11.29 18.18 -18.21
CA GLN A 175 -11.82 16.96 -18.82
C GLN A 175 -13.19 16.62 -18.20
N PRO A 176 -14.19 16.15 -18.95
CA PRO A 176 -15.42 15.62 -18.36
C PRO A 176 -15.10 14.39 -17.51
N LEU A 177 -15.69 14.31 -16.32
CA LEU A 177 -15.69 13.09 -15.52
C LEU A 177 -16.55 12.06 -16.28
N ARG A 178 -16.03 10.85 -16.49
CA ARG A 178 -16.73 9.74 -17.14
C ARG A 178 -16.92 8.60 -16.14
N PRO A 179 -17.92 7.72 -16.32
CA PRO A 179 -18.12 6.59 -15.42
C PRO A 179 -16.87 5.71 -15.26
N ALA A 180 -16.67 5.16 -14.06
CA ALA A 180 -15.56 4.26 -13.75
C ALA A 180 -15.54 3.07 -14.71
N GLY A 181 -14.56 3.07 -15.61
CA GLY A 181 -14.44 2.13 -16.73
C GLY A 181 -14.21 2.81 -18.09
N GLU A 182 -14.70 4.03 -18.30
CA GLU A 182 -14.44 4.80 -19.53
C GLU A 182 -13.19 5.68 -19.47
N HIS A 183 -12.70 5.98 -18.27
CA HIS A 183 -11.35 6.52 -18.06
C HIS A 183 -10.24 5.48 -18.32
N ALA A 184 -10.59 4.21 -18.51
CA ALA A 184 -9.61 3.16 -18.80
C ALA A 184 -9.05 3.35 -20.22
N MET A 185 -7.76 3.70 -20.32
CA MET A 185 -7.05 3.48 -21.58
C MET A 185 -7.08 1.98 -21.88
N PRO A 186 -7.14 1.52 -23.15
CA PRO A 186 -7.29 0.10 -23.46
C PRO A 186 -6.12 -0.74 -22.93
N GLY A 187 -6.21 -1.27 -21.72
CA GLY A 187 -5.08 -1.83 -20.96
C GLY A 187 -5.14 -1.57 -19.46
N ASP A 188 -5.89 -0.55 -19.02
CA ASP A 188 -6.21 -0.29 -17.61
C ASP A 188 -7.40 -1.15 -17.12
N ALA A 189 -8.21 -1.67 -18.04
CA ALA A 189 -9.20 -2.70 -17.75
C ALA A 189 -8.52 -4.09 -17.64
N GLY A 190 -8.85 -4.84 -16.58
CA GLY A 190 -8.51 -6.27 -16.51
C GLY A 190 -9.11 -7.06 -17.68
N ARG A 191 -8.58 -8.26 -17.94
CA ARG A 191 -8.76 -9.04 -19.18
C ARG A 191 -10.19 -9.53 -19.46
N ASP A 192 -11.09 -9.29 -18.52
CA ASP A 192 -12.34 -9.98 -18.27
C ASP A 192 -13.56 -9.04 -18.34
N GLY A 193 -13.37 -7.74 -18.61
CA GLY A 193 -14.46 -6.74 -18.76
C GLY A 193 -15.15 -6.35 -17.45
N VAL A 194 -15.21 -7.26 -16.48
CA VAL A 194 -15.69 -7.05 -15.10
C VAL A 194 -14.67 -6.28 -14.24
N SER A 195 -13.40 -6.23 -14.68
CA SER A 195 -12.30 -5.54 -13.99
C SER A 195 -12.02 -4.12 -14.53
N ALA A 196 -13.06 -3.43 -15.02
CA ALA A 196 -13.07 -1.99 -15.20
C ALA A 196 -13.03 -1.33 -13.81
N GLY A 197 -11.84 -0.92 -13.35
CA GLY A 197 -11.60 -0.57 -11.95
C GLY A 197 -10.61 -1.48 -11.20
N ARG A 198 -9.64 -2.10 -11.90
CA ARG A 198 -8.43 -2.71 -11.32
C ARG A 198 -7.15 -2.40 -12.13
N GLY A 199 -7.01 -1.16 -12.58
CA GLY A 199 -5.84 -0.67 -13.34
C GLY A 199 -4.67 -0.25 -12.45
N TRP A 200 -3.51 0.05 -13.04
CA TRP A 200 -2.36 0.62 -12.30
C TRP A 200 -2.50 2.14 -12.08
N ARG A 201 -3.30 2.82 -12.91
CA ARG A 201 -3.81 4.17 -12.65
C ARG A 201 -5.02 4.08 -11.71
N GLN A 202 -4.78 3.99 -10.41
CA GLN A 202 -5.85 4.09 -9.42
C GLN A 202 -5.58 5.13 -8.35
N PRO A 203 -6.63 5.77 -7.80
CA PRO A 203 -6.49 6.65 -6.65
C PRO A 203 -5.77 5.89 -5.51
N GLY A 204 -4.64 6.44 -5.05
CA GLY A 204 -3.80 5.82 -4.02
C GLY A 204 -2.74 4.82 -4.51
N ALA A 205 -2.64 4.53 -5.82
CA ALA A 205 -1.58 3.65 -6.35
C ALA A 205 -0.17 4.26 -6.23
N TYR A 206 -0.08 5.59 -6.22
CA TYR A 206 1.14 6.39 -5.97
C TYR A 206 0.74 7.83 -5.64
N ALA A 207 1.65 8.60 -5.02
CA ALA A 207 1.41 9.99 -4.67
C ALA A 207 1.17 10.85 -5.94
N GLY A 208 0.29 11.85 -5.85
CA GLY A 208 -0.05 12.75 -6.96
C GLY A 208 -0.97 12.16 -8.04
N TYR A 209 -1.09 10.84 -8.18
CA TYR A 209 -2.05 10.19 -9.09
C TYR A 209 -2.04 10.79 -10.52
N HIS A 210 -3.14 11.36 -11.03
CA HIS A 210 -3.17 12.01 -12.35
C HIS A 210 -2.25 13.24 -12.47
N LEU A 211 -1.93 13.95 -11.37
CA LEU A 211 -0.97 15.05 -11.40
C LEU A 211 0.44 14.53 -11.69
N LEU A 212 0.82 13.34 -11.20
CA LEU A 212 2.12 12.75 -11.48
C LEU A 212 2.17 12.01 -12.84
N ASP A 213 1.06 11.43 -13.31
CA ASP A 213 1.01 10.80 -14.64
C ASP A 213 0.85 11.81 -15.80
N VAL A 214 0.15 12.93 -15.58
CA VAL A 214 -0.19 13.88 -16.64
C VAL A 214 0.27 15.33 -16.40
N GLY A 215 0.46 15.76 -15.15
CA GLY A 215 1.00 17.09 -14.85
C GLY A 215 2.46 17.25 -15.30
N VAL A 216 3.26 16.18 -15.24
CA VAL A 216 4.65 16.14 -15.72
C VAL A 216 4.80 16.57 -17.19
N HIS A 217 3.83 16.22 -18.05
CA HIS A 217 3.79 16.67 -19.45
C HIS A 217 3.70 18.20 -19.59
N VAL A 218 2.92 18.84 -18.70
CA VAL A 218 2.73 20.30 -18.70
C VAL A 218 3.95 20.99 -18.12
N LEU A 219 4.52 20.45 -17.04
CA LEU A 219 5.80 20.91 -16.49
C LEU A 219 6.90 20.84 -17.56
N ARG A 220 6.94 19.77 -18.36
CA ARG A 220 7.86 19.64 -19.48
C ARG A 220 7.69 20.74 -20.53
N ALA A 221 6.45 21.06 -20.92
CA ALA A 221 6.18 22.14 -21.87
C ALA A 221 6.54 23.52 -21.31
N LEU A 222 6.20 23.80 -20.05
CA LEU A 222 6.59 25.05 -19.37
C LEU A 222 8.10 25.22 -19.33
N ARG A 223 8.85 24.14 -19.04
CA ARG A 223 10.30 24.16 -18.98
C ARG A 223 10.97 24.34 -20.35
N VAL A 224 10.34 23.85 -21.42
CA VAL A 224 10.77 24.17 -22.81
C VAL A 224 10.57 25.65 -23.14
N TRP A 225 9.47 26.28 -22.70
CA TRP A 225 9.19 27.68 -23.03
C TRP A 225 9.90 28.71 -22.14
N PHE A 226 10.13 28.37 -20.87
CA PHE A 226 10.48 29.35 -19.83
C PHE A 226 11.70 28.97 -18.96
N GLY A 227 12.26 27.77 -19.12
CA GLY A 227 13.33 27.25 -18.26
C GLY A 227 12.82 26.56 -17.00
N ASP A 228 13.74 26.15 -16.11
CA ASP A 228 13.40 25.36 -14.94
C ASP A 228 12.47 26.06 -13.92
N VAL A 229 11.66 25.25 -13.25
CA VAL A 229 10.73 25.70 -12.19
C VAL A 229 11.47 25.69 -10.85
N GLU A 230 11.56 26.85 -10.20
CA GLU A 230 12.19 26.97 -8.87
C GLU A 230 11.22 26.71 -7.73
N SER A 231 9.97 27.15 -7.88
CA SER A 231 8.99 27.18 -6.79
C SER A 231 7.56 26.97 -7.29
N ALA A 232 6.76 26.38 -6.41
CA ALA A 232 5.35 26.10 -6.60
C ALA A 232 4.60 26.56 -5.34
N SER A 233 3.53 27.36 -5.49
CA SER A 233 2.79 27.92 -4.36
C SER A 233 1.29 27.99 -4.62
N ASP A 234 0.51 28.23 -3.55
CA ASP A 234 -0.95 28.31 -3.57
C ASP A 234 -1.64 27.12 -4.25
N ALA A 235 -1.01 25.95 -4.16
CA ALA A 235 -1.58 24.72 -4.64
C ALA A 235 -2.88 24.41 -3.88
N ARG A 236 -3.92 24.01 -4.61
CA ARG A 236 -5.11 23.37 -4.04
C ARG A 236 -5.40 22.10 -4.78
N VAL A 237 -5.60 21.00 -4.04
CA VAL A 237 -6.09 19.73 -4.56
C VAL A 237 -7.43 19.45 -3.88
N ASP A 238 -8.51 19.86 -4.53
CA ASP A 238 -9.87 19.68 -4.03
C ASP A 238 -10.45 18.35 -4.56
N GLY A 239 -10.90 17.46 -3.65
CA GLY A 239 -11.66 16.24 -3.98
C GLY A 239 -11.03 14.92 -3.53
N GLY A 240 -11.60 14.29 -2.50
CA GLY A 240 -11.27 12.92 -2.08
C GLY A 240 -12.00 11.88 -2.94
N GLY A 241 -11.52 11.64 -4.16
CA GLY A 241 -12.11 10.71 -5.13
C GLY A 241 -11.54 10.92 -6.54
N GLU A 242 -12.10 10.26 -7.56
CA GLU A 242 -11.62 10.30 -8.95
C GLU A 242 -11.65 11.71 -9.60
N ALA A 243 -12.27 12.70 -8.96
CA ALA A 243 -12.52 14.04 -9.47
C ALA A 243 -11.62 15.15 -8.86
N GLY A 244 -10.33 14.88 -8.67
CA GLY A 244 -9.39 15.87 -8.12
C GLY A 244 -9.19 17.08 -9.04
N SER A 245 -9.40 18.31 -8.52
CA SER A 245 -8.99 19.54 -9.22
C SER A 245 -7.74 20.13 -8.60
N ALA A 246 -6.70 20.35 -9.41
CA ALA A 246 -5.45 20.99 -9.01
C ALA A 246 -5.42 22.42 -9.54
N ARG A 247 -5.30 23.42 -8.66
CA ARG A 247 -4.91 24.79 -9.04
C ARG A 247 -3.50 25.05 -8.55
N LEU A 248 -2.73 25.82 -9.29
CA LEU A 248 -1.35 26.15 -8.98
C LEU A 248 -1.00 27.56 -9.44
N ALA A 249 -0.36 28.34 -8.57
CA ALA A 249 0.34 29.57 -8.92
C ALA A 249 1.84 29.27 -9.01
N HIS A 250 2.48 29.74 -10.08
CA HIS A 250 3.88 29.43 -10.41
C HIS A 250 4.77 30.67 -10.43
N ALA A 251 6.06 30.45 -10.19
CA ALA A 251 7.15 31.35 -10.57
C ALA A 251 8.32 30.54 -11.16
N CYS A 252 8.91 31.01 -12.27
CA CYS A 252 10.12 30.44 -12.89
C CYS A 252 11.25 31.47 -12.88
N ASP A 253 12.50 31.03 -12.67
CA ASP A 253 13.68 31.87 -12.39
C ASP A 253 13.88 32.98 -13.43
N ALA A 254 14.24 32.57 -14.65
CA ALA A 254 14.96 33.39 -15.62
C ALA A 254 14.20 34.64 -16.13
N ARG A 255 12.90 34.76 -15.84
CA ARG A 255 12.06 35.93 -16.18
C ARG A 255 11.10 36.35 -15.07
N ARG A 256 11.15 35.73 -13.87
CA ARG A 256 10.14 35.89 -12.79
C ARG A 256 8.69 35.75 -13.28
N LEU A 257 8.48 34.87 -14.26
CA LEU A 257 7.20 34.72 -14.95
C LEU A 257 6.15 34.11 -14.01
N SER A 258 5.09 34.87 -13.73
CA SER A 258 3.96 34.39 -12.92
C SER A 258 2.87 33.79 -13.80
N GLY A 259 2.36 32.61 -13.43
CA GLY A 259 1.34 31.94 -14.24
C GLY A 259 0.51 30.93 -13.47
N ARG A 260 -0.56 30.45 -14.12
CA ARG A 260 -1.51 29.48 -13.54
C ARG A 260 -1.51 28.18 -14.33
N PHE A 261 -1.39 27.05 -13.63
CA PHE A 261 -1.84 25.74 -14.12
C PHE A 261 -3.11 25.34 -13.39
N ARG A 262 -4.10 24.84 -14.13
CA ARG A 262 -5.29 24.22 -13.57
C ARG A 262 -5.60 22.90 -14.28
N TRP A 263 -5.68 21.84 -13.50
CA TRP A 263 -6.29 20.57 -13.90
C TRP A 263 -7.65 20.45 -13.20
N SER A 264 -8.70 20.01 -13.90
CA SER A 264 -9.98 19.70 -13.28
C SER A 264 -10.74 18.63 -14.04
N PHE A 265 -11.43 17.76 -13.30
CA PHE A 265 -12.56 17.04 -13.87
C PHE A 265 -13.81 17.93 -13.79
N ALA A 266 -14.62 17.96 -14.85
CA ALA A 266 -15.92 18.64 -14.89
C ALA A 266 -17.02 17.64 -14.51
N PRO A 267 -17.97 17.99 -13.62
CA PRO A 267 -18.97 17.06 -13.10
C PRO A 267 -20.11 16.73 -14.10
N ASP A 268 -20.10 17.31 -15.30
CA ASP A 268 -21.08 17.05 -16.35
C ASP A 268 -20.40 16.34 -17.53
N GLU A 269 -20.91 15.17 -17.92
CA GLU A 269 -20.50 14.40 -19.10
C GLU A 269 -20.63 15.21 -20.40
N ARG A 270 -21.47 16.26 -20.40
CA ARG A 270 -21.72 17.18 -21.52
C ARG A 270 -20.99 18.51 -21.40
N GLY A 271 -20.25 18.73 -20.32
CA GLY A 271 -19.45 19.95 -20.13
C GLY A 271 -18.36 20.07 -21.20
N PRO A 272 -18.01 21.29 -21.65
CA PRO A 272 -16.97 21.45 -22.65
C PRO A 272 -15.62 20.99 -22.09
N ALA A 273 -15.07 19.92 -22.67
CA ALA A 273 -13.64 19.66 -22.57
C ALA A 273 -12.90 20.92 -23.04
N ARG A 274 -11.91 21.35 -22.26
CA ARG A 274 -11.13 22.54 -22.56
C ARG A 274 -9.68 22.28 -22.16
N ALA A 275 -8.84 22.02 -23.14
CA ALA A 275 -7.40 22.00 -23.02
C ALA A 275 -6.83 23.21 -23.77
N ALA A 276 -6.42 24.25 -23.03
CA ALA A 276 -5.95 25.51 -23.61
C ALA A 276 -4.72 26.07 -22.89
N VAL A 277 -3.82 26.66 -23.66
CA VAL A 277 -2.65 27.43 -23.21
C VAL A 277 -2.83 28.87 -23.66
N VAL A 278 -2.54 29.80 -22.76
CA VAL A 278 -2.50 31.24 -23.03
C VAL A 278 -1.18 31.78 -22.54
N ILE A 279 -0.48 32.58 -23.34
CA ILE A 279 0.73 33.30 -22.95
C ILE A 279 0.59 34.76 -23.40
N SER A 280 0.84 35.70 -22.50
CA SER A 280 0.63 37.14 -22.72
C SER A 280 1.89 37.94 -22.41
N GLY A 281 2.16 38.96 -23.22
CA GLY A 281 3.26 39.91 -23.03
C GLY A 281 2.92 41.29 -23.60
N PRO A 282 3.84 42.28 -23.57
CA PRO A 282 3.55 43.66 -23.92
C PRO A 282 3.29 43.89 -25.42
N ARG A 283 3.65 42.95 -26.31
CA ARG A 283 3.39 43.06 -27.76
C ARG A 283 2.18 42.24 -28.22
N GLY A 284 1.62 41.37 -27.38
CA GLY A 284 0.50 40.53 -27.79
C GLY A 284 0.27 39.30 -26.91
N ARG A 285 -0.51 38.36 -27.45
CA ARG A 285 -0.99 37.15 -26.80
C ARG A 285 -0.98 35.97 -27.76
N ILE A 286 -0.53 34.82 -27.28
CA ILE A 286 -0.65 33.51 -27.94
C ILE A 286 -1.75 32.73 -27.23
N GLU A 287 -2.68 32.15 -27.99
CA GLU A 287 -3.66 31.18 -27.50
C GLU A 287 -3.53 29.88 -28.30
N TRP A 288 -3.22 28.76 -27.63
CA TRP A 288 -3.24 27.43 -28.23
C TRP A 288 -4.35 26.58 -27.61
N ARG A 289 -5.36 26.25 -28.42
CA ARG A 289 -6.40 25.27 -28.12
C ARG A 289 -5.88 23.89 -28.51
N MET A 290 -5.65 23.03 -27.54
CA MET A 290 -5.17 21.66 -27.79
C MET A 290 -6.27 20.74 -28.30
N ASP A 291 -7.54 21.02 -27.99
CA ASP A 291 -8.68 20.16 -28.35
C ASP A 291 -8.87 20.04 -29.87
N ASP A 292 -8.58 21.12 -30.61
CA ASP A 292 -8.66 21.21 -32.08
C ASP A 292 -7.33 21.60 -32.74
N ASN A 293 -6.24 21.67 -31.95
CA ASN A 293 -4.90 22.11 -32.37
C ASN A 293 -4.88 23.46 -33.11
N THR A 294 -5.78 24.38 -32.76
CA THR A 294 -5.78 25.75 -33.27
C THR A 294 -4.90 26.65 -32.42
N LEU A 295 -3.98 27.37 -33.06
CA LEU A 295 -3.14 28.39 -32.46
C LEU A 295 -3.51 29.77 -33.05
N THR A 296 -3.69 30.75 -32.17
CA THR A 296 -4.03 32.14 -32.53
C THR A 296 -2.99 33.08 -31.93
N VAL A 297 -2.57 34.08 -32.69
CA VAL A 297 -1.70 35.17 -32.21
C VAL A 297 -2.40 36.52 -32.41
N THR A 298 -2.47 37.31 -31.35
CA THR A 298 -3.12 38.62 -31.33
C THR A 298 -2.13 39.68 -30.86
N ALA A 299 -2.00 40.78 -31.58
CA ALA A 299 -1.16 41.91 -31.19
C ALA A 299 -1.76 42.71 -30.01
N ALA A 300 -0.97 43.59 -29.41
CA ALA A 300 -1.37 44.38 -28.23
C ALA A 300 -2.57 45.33 -28.49
N ASP A 301 -2.82 45.71 -29.74
CA ASP A 301 -3.97 46.51 -30.18
C ASP A 301 -5.24 45.69 -30.45
N GLY A 302 -5.19 44.37 -30.26
CA GLY A 302 -6.29 43.44 -30.52
C GLY A 302 -6.38 42.96 -31.97
N THR A 303 -5.50 43.41 -32.87
CA THR A 303 -5.47 42.91 -34.25
C THR A 303 -4.91 41.48 -34.32
N PRO A 304 -5.38 40.64 -35.28
CA PRO A 304 -4.74 39.35 -35.52
C PRO A 304 -3.33 39.57 -36.08
N ALA A 305 -2.32 38.95 -35.48
CA ALA A 305 -0.95 39.11 -35.99
C ALA A 305 -0.81 38.40 -37.36
N PRO A 306 -0.10 38.98 -38.34
CA PRO A 306 0.14 38.30 -39.60
C PRO A 306 0.89 36.98 -39.36
N ARG A 307 0.57 35.94 -40.14
CA ARG A 307 1.23 34.62 -40.01
C ARG A 307 2.75 34.78 -40.12
N ALA A 308 3.46 34.47 -39.04
CA ALA A 308 4.92 34.43 -39.05
C ALA A 308 5.40 33.38 -40.04
N ALA A 309 6.25 33.77 -40.99
CA ALA A 309 6.81 32.88 -41.99
C ALA A 309 7.51 31.69 -41.31
N ALA A 310 7.27 30.48 -41.82
CA ALA A 310 7.89 29.27 -41.28
C ALA A 310 9.43 29.34 -41.42
N CYS A 311 10.15 28.90 -40.39
CA CYS A 311 11.60 28.80 -40.45
C CYS A 311 12.00 27.70 -41.46
N ALA A 312 13.04 27.94 -42.26
CA ALA A 312 13.38 27.13 -43.43
C ALA A 312 13.80 25.68 -43.10
N ASP A 313 14.17 25.39 -41.85
CA ASP A 313 14.63 24.07 -41.38
C ASP A 313 13.54 23.23 -40.69
N ALA A 314 12.30 23.74 -40.59
CA ALA A 314 11.18 22.95 -40.05
C ALA A 314 10.72 21.88 -41.06
N PRO A 315 10.44 20.63 -40.63
CA PRO A 315 9.95 19.59 -41.53
C PRO A 315 8.59 20.00 -42.12
N ALA A 316 8.52 20.08 -43.44
CA ALA A 316 7.43 20.68 -44.22
C ALA A 316 6.02 20.46 -43.63
N ALA A 317 5.45 21.54 -43.07
CA ALA A 317 4.18 21.54 -42.36
C ALA A 317 3.32 22.76 -42.71
N ALA A 318 3.02 22.94 -44.01
CA ALA A 318 2.02 23.88 -44.50
C ALA A 318 1.54 23.51 -45.91
N GLU A 319 0.55 22.62 -46.02
CA GLU A 319 -0.37 22.66 -47.17
C GLU A 319 -1.64 23.44 -46.78
N GLY A 320 -2.16 24.22 -47.73
CA GLY A 320 -3.06 25.33 -47.45
C GLY A 320 -4.41 24.93 -46.86
N GLY A 321 -4.67 25.36 -45.62
CA GLY A 321 -6.00 25.40 -45.02
C GLY A 321 -6.51 26.84 -44.91
N GLU A 322 -7.71 27.08 -45.44
CA GLU A 322 -8.44 28.34 -45.32
C GLU A 322 -8.69 28.67 -43.84
N GLY A 323 -8.13 29.78 -43.38
CA GLY A 323 -8.30 30.30 -42.03
C GLY A 323 -7.97 31.78 -42.03
N GLY A 324 -8.78 32.58 -41.32
CA GLY A 324 -8.64 34.03 -41.27
C GLY A 324 -7.30 34.49 -40.69
N GLU A 325 -7.01 35.78 -40.86
CA GLU A 325 -5.78 36.41 -40.35
C GLU A 325 -5.55 36.06 -38.87
N GLY A 326 -4.29 35.77 -38.51
CA GLY A 326 -3.87 35.39 -37.15
C GLY A 326 -4.23 34.00 -36.65
N VAL A 327 -4.87 33.13 -37.46
CA VAL A 327 -5.21 31.75 -37.07
C VAL A 327 -4.36 30.71 -37.82
N GLU A 328 -3.73 29.80 -37.08
CA GLU A 328 -2.91 28.68 -37.57
C GLU A 328 -3.49 27.35 -37.04
N ARG A 329 -3.79 26.40 -37.92
CA ARG A 329 -4.22 25.05 -37.53
C ARG A 329 -3.05 24.09 -37.68
N LEU A 330 -2.60 23.49 -36.59
CA LEU A 330 -1.41 22.65 -36.57
C LEU A 330 -1.72 21.24 -37.11
N HIS A 331 -0.79 20.67 -37.87
CA HIS A 331 -0.95 19.35 -38.52
C HIS A 331 -1.20 18.21 -37.54
N ALA A 332 -2.09 17.28 -37.91
CA ALA A 332 -2.51 16.16 -37.07
C ALA A 332 -1.75 14.85 -37.38
N ASP A 333 -0.49 14.77 -36.95
CA ASP A 333 0.34 13.56 -37.10
C ASP A 333 0.09 12.57 -35.95
N GLY A 334 -0.35 11.35 -36.24
CA GLY A 334 -1.02 10.45 -35.30
C GLY A 334 -0.27 10.06 -34.00
N TRP A 335 -0.37 10.87 -32.93
CA TRP A 335 -0.98 10.43 -31.65
C TRP A 335 -1.31 11.50 -30.57
N VAL A 336 -1.11 12.82 -30.63
CA VAL A 336 -0.72 13.82 -31.64
C VAL A 336 -0.05 14.97 -30.84
N CYS A 337 1.02 15.66 -31.21
CA CYS A 337 1.98 15.57 -32.32
C CYS A 337 3.36 15.11 -31.79
N GLY A 338 4.26 14.59 -32.64
CA GLY A 338 5.68 14.33 -32.31
C GLY A 338 5.94 13.17 -31.34
N GLY A 339 5.44 13.28 -30.11
CA GLY A 339 5.35 12.22 -29.10
C GLY A 339 6.54 11.28 -28.99
N VAL A 340 6.25 9.98 -28.86
CA VAL A 340 7.25 8.94 -28.57
C VAL A 340 8.25 8.75 -29.73
N ARG A 341 7.83 8.88 -31.01
CA ARG A 341 8.78 8.76 -32.13
C ARG A 341 9.77 9.92 -32.18
N ALA A 342 9.30 11.16 -31.98
CA ALA A 342 10.20 12.31 -31.99
C ALA A 342 11.10 12.32 -30.74
N ALA A 343 10.57 11.97 -29.56
CA ALA A 343 11.39 11.78 -28.36
C ALA A 343 12.43 10.67 -28.52
N LEU A 344 12.08 9.52 -29.13
CA LEU A 344 13.04 8.46 -29.46
C LEU A 344 14.03 8.84 -30.57
N LEU A 345 13.67 9.75 -31.49
CA LEU A 345 14.59 10.29 -32.50
C LEU A 345 15.53 11.34 -31.91
N ASP A 346 15.03 12.18 -31.00
CA ASP A 346 15.83 13.15 -30.25
C ASP A 346 16.84 12.41 -29.37
N ALA A 347 16.34 11.45 -28.57
CA ALA A 347 17.16 10.49 -27.87
C ALA A 347 18.15 9.85 -28.85
N ALA A 348 17.75 9.21 -29.94
CA ALA A 348 18.70 8.54 -30.85
C ALA A 348 19.75 9.48 -31.48
N ARG A 349 19.42 10.72 -31.85
CA ARG A 349 20.36 11.70 -32.41
C ARG A 349 21.36 12.18 -31.36
N HIS A 350 20.87 12.64 -30.21
CA HIS A 350 21.72 13.14 -29.12
C HIS A 350 22.47 12.00 -28.41
N SER A 351 21.95 10.78 -28.47
CA SER A 351 22.51 9.57 -27.83
C SER A 351 23.53 8.85 -28.70
N ALA A 352 24.16 9.48 -29.69
CA ALA A 352 25.29 8.89 -30.43
C ALA A 352 26.46 8.41 -29.54
N HIS A 353 26.43 8.65 -28.22
CA HIS A 353 27.29 8.00 -27.22
C HIS A 353 26.72 6.73 -26.57
N ILE A 354 25.40 6.65 -26.37
CA ILE A 354 24.73 5.38 -26.04
C ILE A 354 24.83 4.42 -27.24
N LEU A 355 24.86 5.00 -28.44
CA LEU A 355 24.67 4.34 -29.74
C LEU A 355 25.93 4.37 -30.62
N GLY A 356 27.06 4.81 -30.04
CA GLY A 356 28.41 4.81 -30.61
C GLY A 356 28.62 5.42 -31.99
N LEU A 357 28.98 6.72 -32.08
CA LEU A 357 30.00 7.26 -33.01
C LEU A 357 30.33 8.77 -32.91
N LEU A 358 29.65 9.59 -32.07
CA LEU A 358 29.94 11.04 -32.00
C LEU A 358 30.03 11.57 -30.56
N PRO A 359 30.99 12.47 -30.25
CA PRO A 359 31.10 13.14 -28.97
C PRO A 359 30.02 14.21 -28.80
N THR A 360 28.92 13.87 -28.14
CA THR A 360 28.07 14.86 -27.48
C THR A 360 28.75 15.39 -26.20
N PRO A 361 28.44 16.63 -25.77
CA PRO A 361 28.97 17.14 -24.51
C PRO A 361 28.56 16.23 -23.35
N ALA A 362 29.56 15.74 -22.61
CA ALA A 362 29.37 14.80 -21.52
C ALA A 362 28.43 15.38 -20.46
N GLY A 363 27.21 14.85 -20.38
CA GLY A 363 26.21 15.29 -19.41
C GLY A 363 24.77 15.27 -19.93
N ALA A 364 24.52 15.63 -21.20
CA ALA A 364 23.16 15.95 -21.70
C ALA A 364 22.06 14.93 -21.36
N HIS A 365 22.33 13.62 -21.45
CA HIS A 365 21.36 12.57 -21.11
C HIS A 365 21.18 12.39 -19.60
N ARG A 366 22.26 12.54 -18.83
CA ARG A 366 22.18 12.59 -17.36
C ARG A 366 21.37 13.82 -16.92
N THR A 367 21.47 14.93 -17.65
CA THR A 367 20.59 16.10 -17.49
C THR A 367 19.13 15.73 -17.76
N ALA A 368 18.79 15.07 -18.88
CA ALA A 368 17.40 14.67 -19.15
C ALA A 368 16.75 13.81 -18.04
N ALA A 369 17.51 12.92 -17.40
CA ALA A 369 17.05 12.18 -16.22
C ALA A 369 16.85 13.10 -14.99
N VAL A 370 17.77 14.03 -14.72
CA VAL A 370 17.63 15.05 -13.66
C VAL A 370 16.42 15.94 -13.90
N GLU A 371 16.15 16.30 -15.15
CA GLU A 371 15.02 17.12 -15.55
C GLU A 371 13.68 16.44 -15.28
N ALA A 372 13.53 15.16 -15.64
CA ALA A 372 12.31 14.40 -15.31
C ALA A 372 12.16 14.12 -13.81
N ALA A 373 13.28 14.00 -13.08
CA ALA A 373 13.28 13.95 -11.62
C ALA A 373 12.84 15.28 -10.99
N ARG A 374 13.21 16.43 -11.57
CA ARG A 374 12.72 17.76 -11.16
C ARG A 374 11.22 17.91 -11.41
N ASP A 375 10.69 17.42 -12.53
CA ASP A 375 9.24 17.43 -12.77
C ASP A 375 8.49 16.64 -11.67
N THR A 376 9.08 15.54 -11.17
CA THR A 376 8.58 14.76 -10.03
C THR A 376 8.65 15.54 -8.71
N LEU A 377 9.77 16.22 -8.43
CA LEU A 377 9.95 17.10 -7.27
C LEU A 377 8.96 18.28 -7.25
N VAL A 378 8.67 18.86 -8.42
CA VAL A 378 7.68 19.94 -8.55
C VAL A 378 6.28 19.41 -8.22
N VAL A 379 5.90 18.23 -8.71
CA VAL A 379 4.63 17.59 -8.31
C VAL A 379 4.56 17.35 -6.80
N ASP A 380 5.64 16.88 -6.17
CA ASP A 380 5.69 16.71 -4.71
C ASP A 380 5.58 18.05 -3.96
N ALA A 381 6.28 19.10 -4.41
CA ALA A 381 6.17 20.45 -3.86
C ALA A 381 4.76 21.05 -4.02
N ILE A 382 4.05 20.75 -5.11
CA ILE A 382 2.64 21.13 -5.29
C ILE A 382 1.75 20.42 -4.26
N LEU A 383 1.96 19.11 -4.03
CA LEU A 383 1.19 18.35 -3.04
C LEU A 383 1.49 18.83 -1.60
N ALA A 384 2.76 19.08 -1.28
CA ALA A 384 3.18 19.66 -0.01
C ALA A 384 2.63 21.08 0.19
N SER A 385 2.66 21.92 -0.85
CA SER A 385 2.03 23.24 -0.84
C SER A 385 0.51 23.14 -0.71
N ALA A 386 -0.15 22.10 -1.23
CA ALA A 386 -1.59 21.92 -1.05
C ALA A 386 -1.93 21.51 0.39
N ALA A 387 -1.12 20.65 1.01
CA ALA A 387 -1.23 20.33 2.44
C ALA A 387 -0.88 21.53 3.35
N ALA A 388 0.03 22.42 2.92
CA ALA A 388 0.36 23.65 3.64
C ALA A 388 -0.67 24.76 3.44
N TYR A 389 -1.24 24.89 2.24
CA TYR A 389 -2.28 25.87 1.92
C TYR A 389 -3.63 25.46 2.48
N GLY A 390 -3.96 24.17 2.52
CA GLY A 390 -5.08 23.64 3.32
C GLY A 390 -4.95 23.94 4.81
N ALA A 391 -3.74 24.17 5.32
CA ALA A 391 -3.48 24.59 6.69
C ALA A 391 -3.32 26.12 6.90
N ARG A 392 -3.24 26.91 5.82
CA ARG A 392 -3.14 28.39 5.86
C ARG A 392 -4.40 29.11 5.41
N ALA A 393 -5.14 28.52 4.48
CA ALA A 393 -6.39 29.05 3.97
C ALA A 393 -7.56 28.55 4.82
N GLU A 394 -7.73 29.16 6.00
CA GLU A 394 -9.09 29.38 6.49
C GLU A 394 -9.67 30.61 5.76
N PRO A 395 -10.60 30.45 4.80
CA PRO A 395 -11.88 31.09 4.96
C PRO A 395 -12.63 30.38 6.10
N GLU A 396 -13.52 31.09 6.78
CA GLU A 396 -14.35 30.51 7.83
C GLU A 396 -15.04 29.21 7.36
N ARG A 397 -14.78 28.11 8.07
CA ARG A 397 -15.44 26.80 7.95
C ARG A 397 -15.09 25.95 6.70
N ALA A 398 -14.00 25.19 6.84
CA ALA A 398 -14.01 23.77 6.46
C ALA A 398 -13.37 22.94 7.58
N ARG A 399 -14.06 22.86 8.73
CA ARG A 399 -13.72 21.91 9.81
C ARG A 399 -13.60 20.52 9.17
N ALA A 400 -12.55 19.75 9.50
CA ALA A 400 -12.66 18.30 9.40
C ALA A 400 -13.93 17.93 10.18
N PRO A 401 -14.99 17.40 9.53
CA PRO A 401 -16.27 17.31 10.19
C PRO A 401 -16.11 16.31 11.33
N LEU A 402 -16.32 16.80 12.56
CA LEU A 402 -16.83 15.96 13.64
C LEU A 402 -18.18 15.46 13.16
N CYS A 403 -18.17 14.35 12.40
CA CYS A 403 -19.33 13.86 11.68
C CYS A 403 -20.49 13.68 12.66
N ALA A 404 -21.66 14.18 12.28
CA ALA A 404 -22.88 13.98 13.06
C ALA A 404 -23.03 12.48 13.36
N GLY A 405 -23.18 12.18 14.64
CA GLY A 405 -22.89 10.85 15.15
C GLY A 405 -23.79 9.77 14.56
N GLY A 406 -23.19 8.80 13.87
CA GLY A 406 -23.86 7.56 13.45
C GLY A 406 -23.79 6.49 14.54
N SER A 407 -24.59 5.43 14.41
CA SER A 407 -24.37 4.20 15.18
C SER A 407 -23.23 3.38 14.56
N LEU A 408 -22.35 2.82 15.39
CA LEU A 408 -21.37 1.82 14.97
C LEU A 408 -21.37 0.65 15.94
N GLY A 409 -21.25 -0.57 15.41
CA GLY A 409 -21.29 -1.79 16.21
C GLY A 409 -19.99 -2.59 16.16
N GLY A 410 -19.78 -3.39 17.19
CA GLY A 410 -18.68 -4.34 17.28
C GLY A 410 -18.90 -5.62 16.48
N ALA A 411 -17.94 -6.53 16.61
CA ALA A 411 -17.99 -7.87 15.99
C ALA A 411 -19.34 -8.54 16.24
N MET A 412 -20.01 -8.92 15.15
CA MET A 412 -21.30 -9.62 15.14
C MET A 412 -22.40 -8.98 16.02
N GLY A 413 -22.33 -7.65 16.23
CA GLY A 413 -23.37 -6.88 16.90
C GLY A 413 -23.36 -6.90 18.44
N THR A 414 -22.26 -7.34 19.08
CA THR A 414 -22.19 -7.46 20.55
C THR A 414 -22.18 -6.13 21.32
N TRP A 415 -21.87 -5.02 20.66
CA TRP A 415 -22.06 -3.67 21.20
C TRP A 415 -22.48 -2.72 20.09
N LEU A 416 -23.15 -1.63 20.47
CA LEU A 416 -23.54 -0.53 19.56
C LEU A 416 -23.30 0.80 20.26
N ALA A 417 -22.36 1.60 19.74
CA ALA A 417 -22.13 2.96 20.22
C ALA A 417 -23.00 3.92 19.42
N HIS A 418 -23.79 4.74 20.13
CA HIS A 418 -24.58 5.80 19.54
C HIS A 418 -23.81 7.12 19.55
N ALA A 419 -23.67 7.71 18.37
CA ALA A 419 -23.18 9.07 18.15
C ALA A 419 -21.79 9.47 18.69
N PRO A 420 -20.73 8.62 18.63
CA PRO A 420 -19.37 9.09 18.85
C PRO A 420 -18.96 10.09 17.76
N GLN A 421 -18.13 11.08 18.10
CA GLN A 421 -17.47 11.93 17.12
C GLN A 421 -16.45 11.09 16.35
N ARG A 422 -16.50 11.08 15.01
CA ARG A 422 -15.63 10.23 14.18
C ARG A 422 -14.69 11.08 13.37
N VAL A 423 -13.40 10.74 13.41
CA VAL A 423 -12.35 11.33 12.57
C VAL A 423 -11.71 10.21 11.76
N VAL A 424 -11.60 10.38 10.44
CA VAL A 424 -10.95 9.41 9.55
C VAL A 424 -9.66 10.02 9.05
N CYS A 425 -8.54 9.36 9.36
CA CYS A 425 -7.22 9.83 8.98
C CYS A 425 -6.79 9.11 7.68
N ALA A 426 -6.50 9.89 6.64
CA ALA A 426 -5.91 9.42 5.39
C ALA A 426 -4.40 9.26 5.49
N ASN A 427 -3.75 10.10 6.31
CA ASN A 427 -2.31 10.11 6.52
C ASN A 427 -1.94 10.39 8.00
N GLU A 428 -0.65 10.36 8.33
CA GLU A 428 -0.12 10.57 9.69
C GLU A 428 -0.35 11.98 10.24
N ARG A 429 -0.33 13.00 9.38
CA ARG A 429 -0.59 14.38 9.79
C ARG A 429 -2.05 14.56 10.21
N ASP A 430 -2.99 13.93 9.51
CA ASP A 430 -4.40 13.90 9.93
C ASP A 430 -4.57 13.28 11.33
N VAL A 431 -3.71 12.32 11.72
CA VAL A 431 -3.70 11.74 13.07
C VAL A 431 -3.26 12.78 14.09
N ALA A 432 -2.15 13.48 13.85
CA ALA A 432 -1.65 14.53 14.74
C ALA A 432 -2.65 15.70 14.87
N ASP A 433 -3.20 16.17 13.75
CA ASP A 433 -4.20 17.25 13.73
C ASP A 433 -5.51 16.84 14.43
N ALA A 434 -5.91 15.57 14.32
CA ALA A 434 -7.05 15.02 15.06
C ALA A 434 -6.81 14.97 16.57
N LEU A 435 -5.64 14.48 17.01
CA LEU A 435 -5.29 14.40 18.43
C LEU A 435 -5.23 15.80 19.07
N ALA A 436 -4.62 16.78 18.39
CA ALA A 436 -4.59 18.16 18.86
C ALA A 436 -5.99 18.80 18.99
N GLN A 437 -6.97 18.38 18.18
CA GLN A 437 -8.37 18.80 18.34
C GLN A 437 -9.06 18.10 19.52
N ILE A 438 -8.80 16.80 19.71
CA ILE A 438 -9.37 15.98 20.79
C ILE A 438 -8.87 16.47 22.16
N GLU A 439 -7.57 16.77 22.27
CA GLU A 439 -6.95 17.35 23.46
C GLU A 439 -7.53 18.74 23.78
N ARG A 440 -7.63 19.64 22.78
CA ARG A 440 -8.29 20.97 22.94
C ARG A 440 -9.76 20.86 23.38
N ALA A 441 -10.46 19.80 22.99
CA ALA A 441 -11.84 19.55 23.39
C ALA A 441 -11.97 18.93 24.80
N GLY A 442 -10.86 18.55 25.45
CA GLY A 442 -10.87 17.78 26.71
C GLY A 442 -11.58 16.43 26.56
N ALA A 443 -11.50 15.82 25.38
CA ALA A 443 -12.14 14.56 25.04
C ALA A 443 -11.13 13.41 25.08
N ARG A 444 -11.62 12.18 25.29
CA ARG A 444 -10.79 10.97 25.13
C ARG A 444 -10.76 10.51 23.67
N CYS A 445 -9.66 9.90 23.25
CA CYS A 445 -9.52 9.23 21.97
C CYS A 445 -9.65 7.71 22.12
N VAL A 446 -10.37 7.08 21.19
CA VAL A 446 -10.29 5.64 20.91
C VAL A 446 -9.80 5.48 19.49
N VAL A 447 -8.76 4.67 19.30
CA VAL A 447 -8.28 4.26 17.97
C VAL A 447 -9.15 3.13 17.44
N VAL A 448 -9.73 3.30 16.25
CA VAL A 448 -10.70 2.36 15.68
C VAL A 448 -10.19 1.81 14.35
N GLY A 449 -9.94 0.50 14.33
CA GLY A 449 -9.72 -0.27 13.11
C GLY A 449 -11.04 -0.83 12.56
N ALA A 450 -10.97 -2.00 11.90
CA ALA A 450 -12.13 -2.66 11.27
C ALA A 450 -13.24 -3.19 12.22
N CYS A 451 -13.29 -2.76 13.49
CA CYS A 451 -14.35 -3.07 14.47
C CYS A 451 -14.59 -4.56 14.80
N HIS A 452 -13.63 -5.45 14.48
CA HIS A 452 -13.68 -6.89 14.82
C HIS A 452 -13.41 -7.22 16.31
N SER A 453 -13.33 -6.23 17.22
CA SER A 453 -13.20 -6.47 18.66
C SER A 453 -14.56 -6.70 19.30
N TRP A 454 -14.64 -7.73 20.16
CA TRP A 454 -15.81 -8.00 21.00
C TRP A 454 -15.86 -7.13 22.25
N ALA A 455 -14.71 -6.66 22.73
CA ALA A 455 -14.67 -5.70 23.82
C ALA A 455 -15.12 -4.32 23.30
N PRO A 456 -16.14 -3.69 23.93
CA PRO A 456 -16.54 -2.34 23.56
C PRO A 456 -15.38 -1.37 23.89
N PRO A 457 -15.02 -0.46 22.97
CA PRO A 457 -14.18 0.66 23.36
C PRO A 457 -14.94 1.49 24.41
N HIS A 458 -14.26 1.92 25.48
CA HIS A 458 -14.91 2.67 26.57
C HIS A 458 -15.21 4.12 26.15
N ALA A 459 -16.21 4.28 25.30
CA ALA A 459 -16.71 5.56 24.83
C ALA A 459 -17.64 6.20 25.88
N GLY A 460 -17.05 6.93 26.83
CA GLY A 460 -17.80 7.90 27.63
C GLY A 460 -18.36 9.03 26.76
N ALA A 461 -19.28 9.84 27.29
CA ALA A 461 -20.01 10.87 26.54
C ALA A 461 -19.14 12.00 25.91
N ARG A 462 -17.83 12.03 26.19
CA ARG A 462 -16.84 12.90 25.55
C ARG A 462 -15.68 12.07 24.98
N CYS A 463 -15.99 11.24 23.99
CA CYS A 463 -15.01 10.37 23.32
C CYS A 463 -15.07 10.53 21.79
N ALA A 464 -13.92 10.78 21.19
CA ALA A 464 -13.69 10.83 19.75
C ALA A 464 -13.05 9.53 19.26
N TRP A 465 -13.46 9.09 18.07
CA TRP A 465 -13.08 7.82 17.47
C TRP A 465 -12.22 8.08 16.24
N LEU A 466 -10.92 7.80 16.36
CA LEU A 466 -9.91 8.06 15.34
C LEU A 466 -9.70 6.79 14.50
N HIS A 467 -10.13 6.84 13.25
CA HIS A 467 -10.07 5.73 12.30
C HIS A 467 -8.76 5.76 11.52
N VAL A 468 -7.92 4.74 11.69
CA VAL A 468 -6.65 4.56 10.94
C VAL A 468 -6.83 3.94 9.55
N HIS A 469 -8.08 3.82 9.08
CA HIS A 469 -8.43 3.10 7.86
C HIS A 469 -7.76 3.63 6.58
N GLY A 470 -7.37 4.90 6.52
CA GLY A 470 -6.67 5.45 5.36
C GLY A 470 -5.17 5.10 5.28
N LEU A 471 -4.57 4.62 6.37
CA LEU A 471 -3.15 4.25 6.46
C LEU A 471 -2.88 2.89 5.79
N ARG A 472 -3.11 2.82 4.47
CA ARG A 472 -3.09 1.60 3.64
C ARG A 472 -1.94 1.64 2.65
N TRP A 473 -0.80 1.11 3.07
CA TRP A 473 0.38 0.91 2.24
C TRP A 473 1.19 -0.25 2.81
N ALA A 474 2.00 -0.89 1.95
CA ALA A 474 3.00 -1.87 2.38
C ALA A 474 4.21 -1.85 1.45
N HIS A 475 5.40 -1.99 2.04
CA HIS A 475 6.69 -2.05 1.36
C HIS A 475 7.47 -3.25 1.88
N VAL A 476 7.70 -4.24 1.02
CA VAL A 476 8.64 -5.32 1.30
C VAL A 476 10.04 -4.75 1.20
N LEU A 477 10.82 -4.86 2.28
CA LEU A 477 12.20 -4.39 2.33
C LEU A 477 13.13 -5.44 1.70
N PRO A 478 14.18 -5.02 0.96
CA PRO A 478 15.17 -5.95 0.42
C PRO A 478 15.87 -6.71 1.57
N PHE A 479 16.23 -7.97 1.29
CA PHE A 479 16.92 -8.82 2.26
C PHE A 479 18.29 -8.22 2.63
N SER A 480 18.46 -7.83 3.90
CA SER A 480 19.77 -7.47 4.42
C SER A 480 20.40 -8.68 5.13
N PRO A 481 21.61 -9.13 4.72
CA PRO A 481 22.32 -10.22 5.41
C PRO A 481 22.80 -9.85 6.83
N SER A 482 22.60 -8.60 7.27
CA SER A 482 22.86 -8.15 8.64
C SER A 482 21.65 -8.22 9.58
N SER A 483 20.47 -8.67 9.12
CA SER A 483 19.30 -8.83 10.00
C SER A 483 19.49 -10.04 10.94
N PRO A 484 19.30 -9.90 12.26
CA PRO A 484 19.38 -11.02 13.20
C PRO A 484 18.15 -11.95 13.16
N SER A 485 17.20 -11.74 12.24
CA SER A 485 16.01 -12.59 12.11
C SER A 485 16.32 -13.89 11.38
N SER A 486 16.04 -15.03 12.03
CA SER A 486 16.03 -16.36 11.40
C SER A 486 14.94 -16.56 10.34
N HIS A 487 14.16 -15.51 10.07
CA HIS A 487 13.06 -15.45 9.13
C HIS A 487 13.41 -14.41 8.05
N GLY A 488 13.33 -14.82 6.79
CA GLY A 488 13.85 -14.07 5.64
C GLY A 488 12.93 -12.95 5.17
N ALA A 489 13.50 -11.75 5.08
CA ALA A 489 12.89 -10.48 4.67
C ALA A 489 11.97 -9.83 5.72
N LEU A 490 11.76 -8.53 5.53
CA LEU A 490 11.01 -7.63 6.40
C LEU A 490 9.94 -6.90 5.59
N VAL A 491 8.82 -6.54 6.20
CA VAL A 491 7.77 -5.73 5.56
C VAL A 491 7.39 -4.56 6.46
N ARG A 492 7.43 -3.33 5.93
CA ARG A 492 6.79 -2.17 6.56
C ARG A 492 5.38 -2.03 6.03
N ALA A 493 4.40 -1.85 6.91
CA ALA A 493 3.01 -1.68 6.51
C ALA A 493 2.27 -0.67 7.40
N GLY A 494 1.41 0.13 6.78
CA GLY A 494 0.52 1.06 7.47
C GLY A 494 -0.52 0.33 8.32
N ALA A 495 -0.83 0.89 9.49
CA ALA A 495 -1.71 0.26 10.48
C ALA A 495 -3.16 0.03 9.99
N GLY A 496 -3.58 0.71 8.92
CA GLY A 496 -4.89 0.59 8.28
C GLY A 496 -5.01 -0.53 7.24
N MET A 497 -3.90 -1.16 6.84
CA MET A 497 -3.89 -2.38 6.00
C MET A 497 -4.69 -3.49 6.68
N ARG A 498 -5.55 -4.21 5.95
CA ARG A 498 -6.09 -5.50 6.41
C ARG A 498 -5.00 -6.57 6.31
N LEU A 499 -5.08 -7.60 7.15
CA LEU A 499 -4.18 -8.75 7.06
C LEU A 499 -4.36 -9.52 5.74
N SER A 500 -5.57 -9.52 5.16
CA SER A 500 -5.84 -10.02 3.81
C SER A 500 -5.10 -9.24 2.72
N GLU A 501 -5.11 -7.90 2.82
CA GLU A 501 -4.40 -6.99 1.91
C GLU A 501 -2.87 -7.14 2.04
N LEU A 502 -2.36 -7.24 3.27
CA LEU A 502 -0.94 -7.47 3.55
C LEU A 502 -0.47 -8.83 3.03
N GLY A 503 -1.24 -9.90 3.27
CA GLY A 503 -0.93 -11.24 2.76
C GLY A 503 -0.90 -11.28 1.23
N ALA A 504 -1.77 -10.53 0.55
CA ALA A 504 -1.74 -10.42 -0.91
C ALA A 504 -0.48 -9.73 -1.44
N VAL A 505 -0.01 -8.67 -0.76
CA VAL A 505 1.28 -8.02 -1.07
C VAL A 505 2.43 -9.00 -0.86
N LEU A 506 2.50 -9.68 0.29
CA LEU A 506 3.56 -10.65 0.57
C LEU A 506 3.58 -11.80 -0.44
N ARG A 507 2.41 -12.36 -0.78
CA ARG A 507 2.27 -13.43 -1.78
C ARG A 507 2.83 -13.02 -3.14
N ALA A 508 2.66 -11.75 -3.55
CA ALA A 508 3.21 -11.24 -4.80
C ALA A 508 4.76 -11.18 -4.82
N HIS A 509 5.40 -11.21 -3.65
CA HIS A 509 6.85 -11.29 -3.46
C HIS A 509 7.34 -12.71 -3.09
N GLY A 510 6.48 -13.73 -3.10
CA GLY A 510 6.82 -15.09 -2.68
C GLY A 510 6.97 -15.27 -1.16
N LEU A 511 6.45 -14.32 -0.37
CA LEU A 511 6.58 -14.26 1.09
C LEU A 511 5.22 -14.47 1.78
N CYS A 512 5.26 -14.80 3.06
CA CYS A 512 4.11 -14.82 3.96
C CYS A 512 4.52 -14.49 5.40
N LEU A 513 3.55 -14.10 6.24
CA LEU A 513 3.71 -14.08 7.69
C LEU A 513 3.82 -15.53 8.20
N PRO A 514 4.77 -15.87 9.11
CA PRO A 514 4.92 -17.24 9.63
C PRO A 514 3.71 -17.78 10.39
N SER A 515 2.89 -16.90 10.99
CA SER A 515 1.66 -17.25 11.71
C SER A 515 0.68 -16.09 11.62
N VAL A 516 -0.58 -16.37 11.29
CA VAL A 516 -1.61 -15.35 10.98
C VAL A 516 -2.89 -15.63 11.78
N PRO A 517 -3.51 -14.61 12.40
CA PRO A 517 -4.81 -14.79 13.06
C PRO A 517 -5.95 -15.02 12.06
N MET A 518 -6.98 -15.73 12.52
CA MET A 518 -8.18 -16.12 11.75
C MET A 518 -8.89 -14.95 11.04
N HIS A 519 -8.98 -13.77 11.66
CA HIS A 519 -9.74 -12.65 11.13
C HIS A 519 -8.90 -11.79 10.18
N LEU A 520 -8.76 -12.24 8.94
CA LEU A 520 -7.95 -11.57 7.92
C LEU A 520 -8.44 -10.15 7.55
N ASP A 521 -9.71 -9.83 7.80
CA ASP A 521 -10.27 -8.50 7.61
C ASP A 521 -9.91 -7.50 8.72
N ALA A 522 -9.31 -7.96 9.83
CA ALA A 522 -8.78 -7.07 10.84
C ALA A 522 -7.66 -6.18 10.27
N THR A 523 -7.64 -4.92 10.67
CA THR A 523 -6.53 -4.01 10.36
C THR A 523 -5.29 -4.40 11.16
N LEU A 524 -4.09 -4.30 10.56
CA LEU A 524 -2.80 -4.63 11.17
C LEU A 524 -2.62 -3.98 12.56
N GLY A 525 -2.85 -2.67 12.66
CA GLY A 525 -2.76 -1.96 13.95
C GLY A 525 -3.77 -2.47 14.99
N GLY A 526 -4.97 -2.85 14.55
CA GLY A 526 -5.98 -3.47 15.41
C GLY A 526 -5.57 -4.85 15.92
N ALA A 527 -5.00 -5.69 15.06
CA ALA A 527 -4.52 -7.02 15.41
C ALA A 527 -3.32 -6.95 16.39
N LEU A 528 -2.38 -6.03 16.17
CA LEU A 528 -1.26 -5.76 17.07
C LEU A 528 -1.72 -5.22 18.43
N CYS A 529 -2.56 -4.18 18.45
CA CYS A 529 -3.16 -3.66 19.68
C CYS A 529 -3.89 -4.75 20.49
N CYS A 530 -4.48 -5.75 19.83
CA CYS A 530 -5.22 -6.82 20.48
C CYS A 530 -4.34 -8.02 20.93
N GLY A 531 -3.05 -8.05 20.60
CA GLY A 531 -2.18 -9.20 20.83
C GLY A 531 -2.59 -10.44 20.03
N SER A 532 -3.16 -10.26 18.84
CA SER A 532 -3.69 -11.36 18.02
C SER A 532 -2.61 -12.35 17.59
N HIS A 533 -3.00 -13.60 17.39
CA HIS A 533 -2.11 -14.70 17.04
C HIS A 533 -2.79 -15.72 16.13
N GLY A 534 -1.99 -16.48 15.38
CA GLY A 534 -2.43 -17.72 14.75
C GLY A 534 -2.49 -18.87 15.77
N SER A 535 -2.29 -20.10 15.29
CA SER A 535 -2.18 -21.29 16.14
C SER A 535 -0.96 -22.14 15.78
N SER A 536 0.10 -22.07 16.57
CA SER A 536 1.38 -22.76 16.36
C SER A 536 2.15 -22.84 17.68
N LEU A 537 2.91 -23.92 17.90
CA LEU A 537 3.91 -23.99 18.97
C LEU A 537 5.33 -23.65 18.50
N VAL A 538 5.53 -23.55 17.17
CA VAL A 538 6.78 -23.10 16.54
C VAL A 538 6.84 -21.57 16.52
N HIS A 539 5.72 -20.93 16.17
CA HIS A 539 5.63 -19.48 15.97
C HIS A 539 4.94 -18.79 17.14
N GLY A 540 5.45 -17.61 17.50
CA GLY A 540 4.83 -16.74 18.51
C GLY A 540 3.55 -16.05 18.03
N SER A 541 3.17 -15.00 18.75
CA SER A 541 2.07 -14.10 18.40
C SER A 541 2.40 -13.20 17.20
N LEU A 542 1.41 -12.47 16.66
CA LEU A 542 1.69 -11.46 15.61
C LEU A 542 2.65 -10.36 16.13
N ALA A 543 2.63 -10.08 17.43
CA ALA A 543 3.51 -9.11 18.09
C ALA A 543 4.97 -9.60 18.19
N ASP A 544 5.20 -10.91 18.23
CA ASP A 544 6.55 -11.50 18.19
C ASP A 544 7.25 -11.31 16.82
N LEU A 545 6.47 -11.13 15.75
CA LEU A 545 6.99 -10.82 14.42
C LEU A 545 7.43 -9.35 14.27
N VAL A 546 7.01 -8.46 15.17
CA VAL A 546 7.25 -7.01 15.04
C VAL A 546 8.67 -6.64 15.43
N THR A 547 9.42 -6.12 14.47
CA THR A 547 10.74 -5.51 14.69
C THR A 547 10.61 -4.05 15.09
N ASP A 548 9.72 -3.29 14.44
CA ASP A 548 9.62 -1.84 14.64
C ASP A 548 8.16 -1.40 14.61
N VAL A 549 7.82 -0.32 15.32
CA VAL A 549 6.50 0.32 15.20
C VAL A 549 6.63 1.82 15.02
N ARG A 550 5.72 2.40 14.23
CA ARG A 550 5.56 3.85 14.17
C ARG A 550 4.33 4.25 14.97
N ILE A 551 4.53 5.14 15.93
CA ILE A 551 3.50 5.61 16.86
C ILE A 551 3.38 7.13 16.81
N VAL A 552 2.14 7.64 16.87
CA VAL A 552 1.83 9.04 17.13
C VAL A 552 1.35 9.17 18.58
N THR A 553 2.06 9.93 19.40
CA THR A 553 1.75 10.17 20.82
C THR A 553 0.62 11.18 21.00
N ALA A 554 0.08 11.32 22.22
CA ALA A 554 -1.06 12.19 22.51
C ALA A 554 -0.83 13.66 22.10
N ASP A 555 0.42 14.11 22.19
CA ASP A 555 0.90 15.45 21.81
C ASP A 555 1.16 15.62 20.29
N GLY A 556 0.76 14.64 19.47
CA GLY A 556 0.87 14.66 18.01
C GLY A 556 2.26 14.37 17.44
N ARG A 557 3.27 14.08 18.27
CA ARG A 557 4.62 13.70 17.79
C ARG A 557 4.62 12.28 17.23
N ALA A 558 5.41 12.03 16.18
CA ALA A 558 5.43 10.75 15.47
C ALA A 558 6.86 10.18 15.36
N ALA A 559 7.11 9.01 15.96
CA ALA A 559 8.43 8.38 16.00
C ALA A 559 8.39 6.90 15.58
N TRP A 560 9.50 6.40 15.06
CA TRP A 560 9.75 4.97 14.92
C TRP A 560 10.41 4.43 16.19
N LEU A 561 9.83 3.39 16.77
CA LEU A 561 10.40 2.62 17.87
C LEU A 561 11.11 1.40 17.27
N HIS A 562 12.43 1.36 17.41
CA HIS A 562 13.33 0.41 16.73
C HIS A 562 13.82 -0.68 17.69
N ASP A 563 13.92 -1.93 17.24
CA ASP A 563 14.52 -3.01 18.04
C ASP A 563 16.05 -3.05 17.91
N GLY A 564 16.71 -2.18 18.67
CA GLY A 564 18.15 -2.26 18.92
C GLY A 564 18.52 -3.14 20.12
N GLY A 565 17.64 -4.04 20.57
CA GLY A 565 17.82 -4.84 21.79
C GLY A 565 17.66 -4.06 23.10
N ALA A 566 17.93 -4.74 24.23
CA ALA A 566 17.66 -4.22 25.57
C ALA A 566 18.48 -2.97 25.99
N ALA A 567 19.56 -2.66 25.28
CA ALA A 567 20.36 -1.45 25.49
C ALA A 567 19.90 -0.26 24.62
N CYS A 568 18.98 -0.48 23.68
CA CYS A 568 18.41 0.59 22.87
C CYS A 568 17.48 1.48 23.71
N ALA A 569 17.58 2.79 23.51
CA ALA A 569 16.70 3.76 24.15
C ALA A 569 15.21 3.46 23.91
N HIS A 570 14.85 2.86 22.75
CA HIS A 570 13.46 2.60 22.38
C HIS A 570 12.94 1.27 22.96
N GLY A 571 13.79 0.40 23.52
CA GLY A 571 13.46 -1.00 23.83
C GLY A 571 12.27 -1.18 24.78
N GLU A 572 12.23 -0.43 25.88
CA GLU A 572 11.13 -0.47 26.85
C GLU A 572 9.79 -0.01 26.24
N VAL A 573 9.86 1.02 25.40
CA VAL A 573 8.68 1.62 24.75
C VAL A 573 8.15 0.68 23.66
N LEU A 574 9.04 0.06 22.89
CA LEU A 574 8.71 -0.93 21.87
C LEU A 574 8.08 -2.20 22.48
N ALA A 575 8.64 -2.71 23.58
CA ALA A 575 8.09 -3.88 24.28
C ALA A 575 6.65 -3.66 24.76
N ALA A 576 6.30 -2.41 25.15
CA ALA A 576 4.93 -2.01 25.44
C ALA A 576 4.10 -1.83 24.15
N ALA A 577 4.65 -1.18 23.12
CA ALA A 577 3.93 -0.82 21.91
C ALA A 577 3.57 -2.00 21.00
N ARG A 578 4.33 -3.11 21.06
CA ARG A 578 4.02 -4.39 20.39
C ARG A 578 2.61 -4.91 20.69
N VAL A 579 2.10 -4.73 21.91
CA VAL A 579 0.70 -4.95 22.30
C VAL A 579 0.23 -3.75 23.12
N SER A 580 -0.03 -2.64 22.44
CA SER A 580 -0.33 -1.35 23.07
C SER A 580 -1.73 -1.23 23.67
N CYS A 581 -2.64 -2.18 23.41
CA CYS A 581 -4.07 -2.13 23.78
C CYS A 581 -4.80 -0.84 23.36
N GLY A 582 -4.23 -0.04 22.45
CA GLY A 582 -4.73 1.29 22.08
C GLY A 582 -4.53 2.39 23.13
N VAL A 583 -3.66 2.22 24.13
CA VAL A 583 -3.50 3.15 25.28
C VAL A 583 -2.14 3.84 25.40
N LEU A 584 -1.30 3.73 24.37
CA LEU A 584 0.05 4.33 24.32
C LEU A 584 0.18 5.46 23.30
N GLY A 585 -0.85 5.67 22.48
CA GLY A 585 -0.78 6.45 21.24
C GLY A 585 -1.43 5.71 20.07
N VAL A 586 -1.41 6.34 18.91
CA VAL A 586 -1.93 5.77 17.66
C VAL A 586 -0.80 5.03 16.94
N LEU A 587 -0.88 3.70 16.86
CA LEU A 587 -0.02 2.94 15.95
C LEU A 587 -0.43 3.29 14.50
N VAL A 588 0.51 3.85 13.74
CA VAL A 588 0.30 4.29 12.35
C VAL A 588 1.00 3.40 11.32
N ALA A 589 2.06 2.69 11.72
CA ALA A 589 2.71 1.64 10.92
C ALA A 589 3.44 0.62 11.81
N ALA A 590 3.80 -0.52 11.23
CA ALA A 590 4.69 -1.51 11.84
C ALA A 590 5.64 -2.12 10.79
N GLU A 591 6.81 -2.57 11.25
CA GLU A 591 7.71 -3.46 10.51
C GLU A 591 7.62 -4.87 11.09
N LEU A 592 7.45 -5.88 10.23
CA LEU A 592 7.32 -7.27 10.63
C LEU A 592 8.32 -8.17 9.89
N SER A 593 8.85 -9.15 10.60
CA SER A 593 9.54 -10.30 10.05
C SER A 593 8.57 -11.18 9.27
N VAL A 594 8.96 -11.55 8.04
CA VAL A 594 8.22 -12.46 7.16
C VAL A 594 9.10 -13.65 6.80
N CYS A 595 8.56 -14.61 6.05
CA CYS A 595 9.32 -15.77 5.58
C CYS A 595 8.88 -16.14 4.14
N PRO A 596 9.67 -16.93 3.40
CA PRO A 596 9.24 -17.50 2.12
C PRO A 596 7.99 -18.37 2.28
N ILE A 597 7.11 -18.36 1.28
CA ILE A 597 5.99 -19.31 1.17
C ILE A 597 6.54 -20.74 1.20
N TYR A 598 5.91 -21.61 1.99
CA TYR A 598 6.33 -23.01 2.16
C TYR A 598 5.17 -23.98 2.00
N ALA A 599 5.46 -25.23 1.61
CA ALA A 599 4.44 -26.25 1.48
C ALA A 599 4.03 -26.84 2.84
N VAL A 600 2.73 -27.08 3.02
CA VAL A 600 2.15 -27.77 4.18
C VAL A 600 1.21 -28.89 3.76
N ARG A 601 1.19 -29.97 4.54
CA ARG A 601 0.19 -31.04 4.44
C ARG A 601 -0.81 -30.90 5.58
N ARG A 602 -2.11 -30.91 5.26
CA ARG A 602 -3.18 -30.89 6.27
C ARG A 602 -3.39 -32.29 6.86
N GLY A 603 -3.71 -32.35 8.14
CA GLY A 603 -4.17 -33.57 8.81
C GLY A 603 -5.19 -33.26 9.90
N ALA A 604 -6.10 -34.19 10.16
CA ALA A 604 -7.03 -34.15 11.28
C ALA A 604 -7.10 -35.54 11.92
N GLN A 605 -7.16 -35.61 13.25
CA GLN A 605 -7.26 -36.86 13.99
C GLN A 605 -8.03 -36.67 15.30
N ARG A 606 -8.75 -37.71 15.73
CA ARG A 606 -9.40 -37.74 17.04
C ARG A 606 -8.38 -38.11 18.11
N VAL A 607 -8.32 -37.33 19.18
CA VAL A 607 -7.40 -37.50 20.31
C VAL A 607 -8.17 -37.48 21.62
N PRO A 608 -7.79 -38.28 22.63
CA PRO A 608 -8.43 -38.23 23.94
C PRO A 608 -8.12 -36.92 24.68
N LEU A 609 -9.01 -36.54 25.60
CA LEU A 609 -8.90 -35.33 26.43
C LEU A 609 -9.52 -35.52 27.83
N ARG A 610 -9.38 -36.72 28.42
CA ARG A 610 -10.00 -37.11 29.70
C ARG A 610 -9.13 -36.74 30.90
N THR A 611 -7.83 -36.99 30.76
CA THR A 611 -6.84 -36.92 31.84
C THR A 611 -5.78 -35.86 31.55
N ALA A 612 -5.04 -35.44 32.59
CA ALA A 612 -3.88 -34.58 32.41
C ALA A 612 -2.81 -35.18 31.48
N GLN A 613 -2.70 -36.52 31.45
CA GLN A 613 -1.79 -37.24 30.55
C GLN A 613 -2.25 -37.17 29.10
N ASP A 614 -3.56 -37.28 28.83
CA ASP A 614 -4.11 -37.09 27.48
C ASP A 614 -3.82 -35.66 26.97
N VAL A 615 -4.02 -34.64 27.81
CA VAL A 615 -3.68 -33.23 27.49
C VAL A 615 -2.18 -33.07 27.19
N ALA A 616 -1.30 -33.66 28.00
CA ALA A 616 0.14 -33.61 27.76
C ALA A 616 0.56 -34.29 26.45
N ALA A 617 -0.05 -35.43 26.12
CA ALA A 617 0.19 -36.13 24.85
C ALA A 617 -0.31 -35.31 23.65
N LEU A 618 -1.48 -34.67 23.77
CA LEU A 618 -2.02 -33.76 22.76
C LEU A 618 -1.08 -32.56 22.51
N LEU A 619 -0.51 -31.96 23.57
CA LEU A 619 0.43 -30.85 23.43
C LEU A 619 1.75 -31.28 22.76
N ALA A 620 2.27 -32.45 23.12
CA ALA A 620 3.47 -33.00 22.47
C ALA A 620 3.23 -33.29 20.98
N LEU A 621 2.06 -33.80 20.64
CA LEU A 621 1.64 -34.02 19.25
C LEU A 621 1.47 -32.69 18.50
N ALA A 622 0.80 -31.70 19.10
CA ALA A 622 0.67 -30.35 18.53
C ALA A 622 2.02 -29.68 18.27
N ALA A 623 3.03 -29.91 19.13
CA ALA A 623 4.39 -29.40 18.96
C ALA A 623 5.19 -30.06 17.83
N SER A 624 4.74 -31.23 17.34
CA SER A 624 5.37 -31.92 16.19
C SER A 624 4.90 -31.39 14.82
N HIS A 625 4.00 -30.41 14.80
CA HIS A 625 3.44 -29.81 13.59
C HIS A 625 3.73 -28.29 13.54
N GLU A 626 3.81 -27.73 12.32
CA GLU A 626 4.05 -26.28 12.12
C GLU A 626 2.88 -25.45 12.67
N HIS A 627 1.65 -25.93 12.46
CA HIS A 627 0.44 -25.37 13.04
C HIS A 627 -0.45 -26.49 13.57
N ALA A 628 -1.13 -26.24 14.69
CA ALA A 628 -2.08 -27.17 15.29
C ALA A 628 -3.19 -26.39 16.01
N TRP A 629 -4.41 -26.93 16.03
CA TRP A 629 -5.53 -26.42 16.83
C TRP A 629 -6.51 -27.56 17.13
N VAL A 630 -7.31 -27.42 18.19
CA VAL A 630 -8.21 -28.47 18.66
C VAL A 630 -9.63 -27.95 18.70
N HIS A 631 -10.58 -28.74 18.18
CA HIS A 631 -12.01 -28.57 18.39
C HIS A 631 -12.47 -29.63 19.39
N TRP A 632 -12.97 -29.21 20.56
CA TRP A 632 -13.46 -30.09 21.62
C TRP A 632 -14.88 -29.68 22.01
N ARG A 633 -15.80 -30.63 22.15
CA ARG A 633 -17.15 -30.38 22.66
C ARG A 633 -17.20 -30.68 24.14
N LEU A 634 -17.70 -29.74 24.95
CA LEU A 634 -17.83 -29.96 26.40
C LEU A 634 -18.69 -31.18 26.72
N GLY A 635 -18.22 -32.01 27.65
CA GLY A 635 -18.87 -33.28 28.03
C GLY A 635 -18.48 -34.48 27.15
N GLU A 636 -17.73 -34.27 26.06
CA GLU A 636 -17.05 -35.34 25.33
C GLU A 636 -15.65 -35.61 25.88
N ASP A 637 -15.22 -36.85 25.76
CA ASP A 637 -13.93 -37.34 26.26
C ASP A 637 -12.82 -37.35 25.21
N ASP A 638 -13.18 -37.16 23.94
CA ASP A 638 -12.27 -36.97 22.83
C ASP A 638 -12.41 -35.57 22.24
N ALA A 639 -11.42 -35.14 21.46
CA ALA A 639 -11.40 -33.91 20.69
C ALA A 639 -10.81 -34.15 19.29
N ILE A 640 -11.02 -33.22 18.36
CA ILE A 640 -10.43 -33.26 17.02
C ILE A 640 -9.21 -32.34 16.97
N LEU A 641 -8.02 -32.91 16.87
CA LEU A 641 -6.78 -32.18 16.59
C LEU A 641 -6.63 -32.01 15.08
N SER A 642 -6.64 -30.76 14.62
CA SER A 642 -6.33 -30.36 13.26
C SER A 642 -4.91 -29.80 13.17
N THR A 643 -4.21 -30.07 12.07
CA THR A 643 -2.77 -29.83 11.92
C THR A 643 -2.41 -29.36 10.50
N LEU A 644 -1.33 -28.58 10.40
CA LEU A 644 -0.59 -28.32 9.17
C LEU A 644 0.88 -28.69 9.43
N SER A 645 1.39 -29.66 8.67
CA SER A 645 2.78 -30.12 8.76
C SER A 645 3.60 -29.50 7.63
N ARG A 646 4.66 -28.73 7.92
CA ARG A 646 5.58 -28.25 6.88
C ARG A 646 6.20 -29.44 6.14
N GLN A 647 6.29 -29.34 4.81
CA GLN A 647 6.87 -30.38 3.95
C GLN A 647 8.30 -30.02 3.53
N PRO A 648 9.17 -31.00 3.24
CA PRO A 648 10.50 -30.75 2.69
C PRO A 648 10.47 -30.02 1.35
N GLU A 649 11.48 -29.20 1.08
CA GLU A 649 11.57 -28.31 -0.08
C GLU A 649 11.42 -29.03 -1.43
N GLN A 650 11.98 -30.23 -1.57
CA GLN A 650 11.87 -31.10 -2.76
C GLN A 650 10.43 -31.57 -3.06
N GLN A 651 9.53 -31.53 -2.07
CA GLN A 651 8.10 -31.86 -2.25
C GLN A 651 7.25 -30.61 -2.48
N ALA A 652 7.76 -29.41 -2.16
CA ALA A 652 7.09 -28.15 -2.42
C ALA A 652 7.10 -27.78 -3.91
N SER A 653 8.19 -28.10 -4.63
CA SER A 653 8.40 -27.77 -6.04
C SER A 653 7.46 -28.47 -7.04
N SER A 654 6.63 -29.43 -6.60
CA SER A 654 5.62 -30.09 -7.44
C SER A 654 4.24 -29.41 -7.47
N VAL A 655 4.01 -28.36 -6.68
CA VAL A 655 2.71 -27.68 -6.61
C VAL A 655 2.58 -26.64 -7.72
N ALA A 656 1.93 -27.01 -8.83
CA ALA A 656 1.82 -26.18 -10.03
C ALA A 656 0.82 -25.01 -9.94
N ASP A 657 -0.11 -25.04 -8.99
CA ASP A 657 -1.09 -23.98 -8.71
C ASP A 657 -0.97 -23.54 -7.24
N PRO A 658 -0.65 -22.26 -6.95
CA PRO A 658 -0.47 -21.77 -5.58
C PRO A 658 -1.77 -21.65 -4.76
N THR A 659 -2.89 -22.18 -5.25
CA THR A 659 -4.19 -22.21 -4.54
C THR A 659 -4.76 -23.62 -4.35
N ALA A 660 -4.36 -24.59 -5.18
CA ALA A 660 -4.84 -25.96 -5.08
C ALA A 660 -3.96 -26.82 -4.16
N ALA A 661 -4.57 -27.83 -3.53
CA ALA A 661 -3.82 -28.96 -2.97
C ALA A 661 -3.48 -29.95 -4.09
N ASP A 662 -2.31 -30.58 -4.02
CA ASP A 662 -1.98 -31.71 -4.87
C ASP A 662 -2.73 -33.00 -4.46
N GLU A 663 -2.59 -34.07 -5.25
CA GLU A 663 -3.19 -35.39 -4.98
C GLU A 663 -2.76 -36.02 -3.64
N ARG A 664 -1.76 -35.45 -2.96
CA ARG A 664 -1.22 -35.91 -1.66
C ARG A 664 -1.68 -35.02 -0.50
N GLY A 665 -2.56 -34.04 -0.76
CA GLY A 665 -3.06 -33.09 0.24
C GLY A 665 -2.04 -32.03 0.66
N VAL A 666 -1.01 -31.79 -0.16
CA VAL A 666 0.01 -30.76 0.06
C VAL A 666 -0.42 -29.48 -0.64
N LYS A 667 -0.44 -28.34 0.07
CA LYS A 667 -0.78 -27.01 -0.45
C LYS A 667 0.20 -25.95 0.07
N PRO A 668 0.34 -24.78 -0.56
CA PRO A 668 1.19 -23.72 -0.04
C PRO A 668 0.55 -23.04 1.18
N TYR A 669 1.38 -22.78 2.18
CA TYR A 669 1.09 -21.87 3.27
C TYR A 669 1.55 -20.46 2.88
N ASP A 670 0.59 -19.55 2.79
CA ASP A 670 0.79 -18.15 2.42
C ASP A 670 0.16 -17.18 3.43
N GLY A 671 -0.19 -17.68 4.62
CA GLY A 671 -0.91 -16.93 5.67
C GLY A 671 -2.38 -16.64 5.39
N LEU A 672 -2.87 -16.80 4.14
CA LEU A 672 -4.25 -16.55 3.75
C LEU A 672 -5.07 -17.84 3.63
N ASN A 673 -4.43 -18.94 3.22
CA ASN A 673 -5.06 -20.25 3.00
C ASN A 673 -5.40 -21.02 4.29
N TRP A 674 -5.53 -20.34 5.43
CA TRP A 674 -5.85 -20.94 6.74
C TRP A 674 -7.19 -21.71 6.71
N PHE A 675 -8.19 -21.16 5.99
CA PHE A 675 -9.52 -21.79 5.79
C PHE A 675 -9.89 -21.97 4.30
N GLY A 676 -9.01 -21.58 3.37
CA GLY A 676 -9.22 -21.79 1.93
C GLY A 676 -9.24 -23.29 1.59
N HIS A 677 -10.35 -23.74 0.99
CA HIS A 677 -10.67 -25.10 0.55
C HIS A 677 -11.06 -26.11 1.66
N GLY A 678 -12.38 -26.19 1.92
CA GLY A 678 -13.06 -27.45 2.23
C GLY A 678 -13.13 -27.90 3.69
N THR A 679 -14.27 -27.68 4.34
CA THR A 679 -14.80 -28.51 5.45
C THR A 679 -15.37 -29.86 4.99
N ALA A 680 -15.18 -30.22 3.71
CA ALA A 680 -15.79 -31.40 3.08
C ALA A 680 -15.45 -32.76 3.73
N ASP A 681 -14.33 -32.85 4.48
CA ASP A 681 -13.87 -34.07 5.16
C ASP A 681 -13.84 -33.94 6.70
N ALA A 682 -14.70 -33.08 7.27
CA ALA A 682 -14.94 -33.03 8.72
C ALA A 682 -16.37 -33.50 9.08
N GLN A 683 -16.82 -34.60 8.47
CA GLN A 683 -18.03 -35.30 8.93
C GLN A 683 -17.79 -35.87 10.34
N LEU A 684 -18.15 -35.11 11.37
CA LEU A 684 -18.60 -35.70 12.62
C LEU A 684 -19.96 -36.38 12.32
N PRO A 685 -20.20 -37.62 12.77
CA PRO A 685 -21.49 -38.26 12.56
C PRO A 685 -22.58 -37.50 13.34
N PRO A 686 -23.77 -37.29 12.74
CA PRO A 686 -24.93 -36.92 13.54
C PRO A 686 -25.33 -38.11 14.42
N ASP A 687 -25.87 -37.84 15.62
CA ASP A 687 -27.04 -38.52 16.21
C ASP A 687 -27.18 -38.24 17.72
N GLY A 688 -28.22 -37.49 18.09
CA GLY A 688 -28.87 -37.52 19.43
C GLY A 688 -28.09 -36.94 20.63
N THR A 689 -28.72 -36.40 21.68
CA THR A 689 -30.13 -36.04 21.95
C THR A 689 -30.14 -35.00 23.07
N GLY A 690 -31.02 -33.99 23.02
CA GLY A 690 -31.23 -33.05 24.13
C GLY A 690 -31.74 -31.71 23.64
N ALA A 691 -32.99 -31.37 23.97
CA ALA A 691 -33.65 -30.20 23.41
C ALA A 691 -33.25 -28.90 24.12
N ASP A 692 -32.70 -27.96 23.35
CA ASP A 692 -33.14 -26.56 23.35
C ASP A 692 -32.86 -25.93 21.97
N GLU A 693 -33.94 -25.60 21.26
CA GLU A 693 -34.07 -24.86 19.99
C GLU A 693 -32.88 -24.78 19.00
N ALA A 694 -32.84 -25.76 18.08
CA ALA A 694 -32.48 -25.60 16.66
C ALA A 694 -31.22 -24.77 16.31
N ALA A 695 -30.03 -25.31 16.63
CA ALA A 695 -28.77 -24.96 15.98
C ALA A 695 -28.40 -26.03 14.93
N ASP A 696 -28.77 -25.78 13.67
CA ASP A 696 -28.45 -26.63 12.49
C ASP A 696 -26.93 -26.91 12.37
N ASP A 697 -26.53 -28.08 11.86
CA ASP A 697 -25.14 -28.39 11.45
C ASP A 697 -24.57 -27.42 10.38
N LYS A 698 -25.39 -26.50 9.87
CA LYS A 698 -24.96 -25.36 9.04
C LYS A 698 -24.24 -24.28 9.84
N ASP A 699 -24.24 -24.30 11.18
CA ASP A 699 -23.72 -23.20 12.00
C ASP A 699 -22.20 -22.99 11.86
N GLU A 700 -21.39 -24.03 11.60
CA GLU A 700 -19.94 -23.85 11.35
C GLU A 700 -19.70 -23.13 10.01
N GLU A 701 -20.38 -23.57 8.95
CA GLU A 701 -20.28 -22.98 7.61
C GLU A 701 -20.95 -21.57 7.56
N ALA A 702 -21.98 -21.32 8.37
CA ALA A 702 -22.58 -20.00 8.57
C ALA A 702 -21.67 -19.07 9.38
N CYS A 703 -20.99 -19.58 10.41
CA CYS A 703 -19.97 -18.83 11.16
C CYS A 703 -18.83 -18.38 10.24
N THR A 704 -18.43 -19.21 9.25
CA THR A 704 -17.47 -18.78 8.22
C THR A 704 -18.03 -17.84 7.13
N ARG A 705 -19.35 -17.82 6.87
CA ARG A 705 -19.94 -16.99 5.79
C ARG A 705 -20.57 -15.67 6.25
N ALA A 706 -20.91 -15.51 7.53
CA ALA A 706 -21.57 -14.32 8.07
C ALA A 706 -20.62 -13.10 8.30
N HIS A 707 -19.48 -13.03 7.60
CA HIS A 707 -18.38 -12.10 7.87
C HIS A 707 -18.57 -10.64 7.38
N GLY A 708 -19.80 -10.23 7.04
CA GLY A 708 -20.13 -8.84 6.73
C GLY A 708 -20.65 -8.06 7.94
N PRO A 709 -20.43 -6.73 8.04
CA PRO A 709 -21.16 -5.92 9.01
C PRO A 709 -22.67 -6.03 8.72
N PRO A 710 -23.53 -6.35 9.70
CA PRO A 710 -24.95 -6.56 9.45
C PRO A 710 -25.59 -5.27 8.93
N ALA A 711 -26.30 -5.38 7.82
CA ALA A 711 -27.09 -4.29 7.27
C ALA A 711 -28.09 -3.74 8.30
N ARG A 712 -28.45 -2.46 8.15
CA ARG A 712 -29.27 -1.68 9.09
C ARG A 712 -30.56 -2.42 9.50
N SER A 713 -30.56 -3.02 10.69
CA SER A 713 -31.77 -3.48 11.38
C SER A 713 -32.00 -2.65 12.64
N THR A 714 -33.27 -2.34 12.89
CA THR A 714 -33.76 -1.52 14.01
C THR A 714 -33.69 -2.26 15.35
N ALA A 715 -33.98 -1.56 16.45
CA ALA A 715 -33.62 -1.92 17.82
C ALA A 715 -34.46 -3.06 18.49
N ALA A 716 -34.80 -4.11 17.76
CA ALA A 716 -35.32 -5.35 18.35
C ALA A 716 -34.16 -6.29 18.72
N ALA A 717 -34.34 -7.10 19.79
CA ALA A 717 -33.31 -7.93 20.43
C ALA A 717 -32.34 -8.61 19.45
N ARG A 718 -31.09 -8.16 19.44
CA ARG A 718 -30.08 -8.61 18.48
C ARG A 718 -29.43 -9.90 18.98
N THR A 719 -29.66 -11.01 18.28
CA THR A 719 -28.81 -12.20 18.43
C THR A 719 -27.40 -11.85 17.92
N ALA A 720 -26.42 -12.02 18.80
CA ALA A 720 -25.01 -11.74 18.55
C ALA A 720 -24.16 -12.99 18.85
N TRP A 721 -23.04 -13.10 18.15
CA TRP A 721 -22.01 -14.08 18.47
C TRP A 721 -20.96 -13.42 19.36
N VAL A 722 -20.81 -13.93 20.58
CA VAL A 722 -19.78 -13.50 21.54
C VAL A 722 -18.75 -14.61 21.72
N SER A 723 -17.49 -14.23 21.84
CA SER A 723 -16.41 -15.16 22.20
C SER A 723 -15.48 -14.52 23.21
N SER A 724 -15.03 -15.35 24.15
CA SER A 724 -14.07 -15.00 25.20
C SER A 724 -12.91 -16.00 25.11
N GLU A 725 -11.69 -15.50 25.27
CA GLU A 725 -10.47 -16.30 25.11
C GLU A 725 -9.44 -15.90 26.16
N TYR A 726 -8.87 -16.91 26.82
CA TYR A 726 -7.84 -16.78 27.85
C TYR A 726 -6.75 -17.83 27.62
N ALA A 727 -5.49 -17.49 27.88
CA ALA A 727 -4.36 -18.40 27.70
C ALA A 727 -3.66 -18.74 29.01
N LEU A 728 -3.18 -19.98 29.09
CA LEU A 728 -2.37 -20.51 30.19
C LEU A 728 -1.02 -20.98 29.63
N PRO A 729 0.08 -20.88 30.39
CA PRO A 729 1.32 -21.57 30.03
C PRO A 729 1.07 -23.06 29.78
N LEU A 730 1.74 -23.69 28.81
CA LEU A 730 1.43 -25.08 28.39
C LEU A 730 1.37 -26.08 29.54
N ALA A 731 2.29 -26.00 30.50
CA ALA A 731 2.33 -26.86 31.69
C ALA A 731 1.07 -26.75 32.58
N ARG A 732 0.27 -25.69 32.44
CA ARG A 732 -1.00 -25.44 33.14
C ARG A 732 -2.24 -25.71 32.27
N ALA A 733 -2.09 -26.13 31.02
CA ALA A 733 -3.22 -26.47 30.16
C ALA A 733 -4.13 -27.60 30.71
N PRO A 734 -3.62 -28.64 31.41
CA PRO A 734 -4.47 -29.63 32.07
C PRO A 734 -5.46 -29.01 33.07
N ASP A 735 -5.00 -28.03 33.86
CA ASP A 735 -5.84 -27.30 34.82
C ASP A 735 -6.93 -26.49 34.11
N GLY A 736 -6.61 -25.92 32.94
CA GLY A 736 -7.59 -25.22 32.09
C GLY A 736 -8.71 -26.15 31.62
N VAL A 737 -8.37 -27.34 31.09
CA VAL A 737 -9.37 -28.35 30.68
C VAL A 737 -10.21 -28.80 31.88
N ALA A 738 -9.58 -29.08 33.03
CA ALA A 738 -10.28 -29.48 34.25
C ALA A 738 -11.22 -28.37 34.77
N ALA A 739 -10.78 -27.11 34.77
CA ALA A 739 -11.59 -25.96 35.16
C ALA A 739 -12.78 -25.73 34.22
N LEU A 740 -12.64 -25.97 32.91
CA LEU A 740 -13.76 -25.92 31.97
C LEU A 740 -14.76 -27.05 32.21
N ARG A 741 -14.30 -28.30 32.39
CA ARG A 741 -15.19 -29.42 32.76
C ARG A 741 -15.96 -29.12 34.06
N ALA A 742 -15.31 -28.52 35.06
CA ALA A 742 -15.94 -28.19 36.33
C ALA A 742 -16.90 -26.98 36.28
N ALA A 743 -16.55 -25.92 35.54
CA ALA A 743 -17.32 -24.66 35.54
C ALA A 743 -18.43 -24.59 34.49
N LEU A 744 -18.27 -25.30 33.37
CA LEU A 744 -19.22 -25.30 32.26
C LEU A 744 -19.97 -26.63 32.11
N GLY A 745 -19.33 -27.75 32.49
CA GLY A 745 -19.93 -29.06 32.76
C GLY A 745 -21.12 -29.46 31.89
N GLU A 746 -22.15 -29.99 32.55
CA GLU A 746 -23.37 -30.47 31.88
C GLU A 746 -24.28 -29.32 31.41
N SER A 747 -24.25 -28.16 32.08
CA SER A 747 -25.05 -26.99 31.70
C SER A 747 -24.64 -26.35 30.37
N HIS A 748 -23.46 -26.71 29.85
CA HIS A 748 -22.97 -26.29 28.54
C HIS A 748 -22.48 -27.49 27.71
N ARG A 749 -23.03 -28.69 27.94
CA ARG A 749 -22.71 -29.89 27.16
C ARG A 749 -22.86 -29.64 25.64
N GLY A 750 -21.95 -30.20 24.84
CA GLY A 750 -21.93 -30.05 23.37
C GLY A 750 -21.36 -28.72 22.87
N ARG A 751 -21.15 -27.72 23.74
CA ARG A 751 -20.55 -26.42 23.39
C ARG A 751 -19.13 -26.60 22.87
N LEU A 752 -18.84 -25.98 21.73
CA LEU A 752 -17.51 -26.00 21.11
C LEU A 752 -16.52 -25.12 21.90
N VAL A 753 -15.40 -25.74 22.28
CA VAL A 753 -14.18 -25.12 22.79
C VAL A 753 -13.11 -25.29 21.72
N GLU A 754 -12.50 -24.17 21.32
CA GLU A 754 -11.27 -24.18 20.53
C GLU A 754 -10.07 -24.11 21.47
N LEU A 755 -9.12 -25.04 21.35
CA LEU A 755 -7.78 -24.86 21.90
C LEU A 755 -6.84 -24.41 20.78
N LYS A 756 -6.21 -23.26 20.98
CA LYS A 756 -5.16 -22.73 20.10
C LYS A 756 -3.84 -22.70 20.85
N PHE A 757 -2.75 -22.67 20.11
CA PHE A 757 -1.41 -22.69 20.69
C PHE A 757 -0.61 -21.48 20.21
N VAL A 758 0.22 -20.93 21.07
CA VAL A 758 1.15 -19.85 20.73
C VAL A 758 2.52 -20.27 21.23
N GLY A 759 3.52 -20.21 20.37
CA GLY A 759 4.88 -20.60 20.70
C GLY A 759 5.53 -19.69 21.76
N PRO A 760 6.74 -20.04 22.21
CA PRO A 760 7.53 -19.20 23.10
C PRO A 760 7.60 -17.75 22.61
N PRO A 761 7.62 -16.76 23.52
CA PRO A 761 7.85 -15.36 23.13
C PRO A 761 9.22 -15.24 22.46
N GLN A 762 9.24 -14.67 21.25
CA GLN A 762 10.44 -14.47 20.45
C GLN A 762 11.00 -13.05 20.62
N ARG A 763 10.21 -12.13 21.20
CA ARG A 763 10.58 -10.74 21.51
C ARG A 763 10.12 -10.37 22.92
N ASP A 764 10.77 -9.39 23.56
CA ASP A 764 10.19 -8.78 24.76
C ASP A 764 8.91 -8.03 24.37
N THR A 765 7.79 -8.53 24.87
CA THR A 765 6.44 -8.03 24.66
C THR A 765 5.71 -8.13 25.99
N LEU A 766 5.16 -7.02 26.48
CA LEU A 766 4.69 -6.95 27.87
C LEU A 766 3.35 -7.66 28.12
N LEU A 767 2.40 -7.52 27.18
CA LEU A 767 0.99 -7.89 27.36
C LEU A 767 0.45 -8.92 26.34
N ALA A 768 1.30 -9.67 25.64
CA ALA A 768 0.83 -10.77 24.76
C ALA A 768 0.39 -12.01 25.58
N CYS A 769 -0.37 -12.91 24.96
CA CYS A 769 -0.85 -14.13 25.61
C CYS A 769 0.26 -15.13 26.01
N ASN A 770 1.42 -15.06 25.36
CA ASN A 770 2.62 -15.84 25.69
C ASN A 770 3.59 -15.07 26.61
N SER A 771 3.27 -13.85 27.05
CA SER A 771 4.15 -13.02 27.89
C SER A 771 4.33 -13.58 29.31
N GLY A 772 5.45 -14.29 29.50
CA GLY A 772 5.76 -15.03 30.73
C GLY A 772 5.52 -16.55 30.63
N ALA A 773 5.23 -17.05 29.44
CA ALA A 773 5.09 -18.47 29.15
C ALA A 773 6.27 -18.95 28.28
N PRO A 774 7.45 -19.28 28.87
CA PRO A 774 8.69 -19.51 28.14
C PRO A 774 8.69 -20.75 27.22
N GLN A 775 7.70 -21.64 27.38
CA GLN A 775 7.49 -22.80 26.50
C GLN A 775 6.34 -22.57 25.50
N GLY A 776 5.72 -21.38 25.50
CA GLY A 776 4.47 -21.10 24.81
C GLY A 776 3.24 -21.24 25.71
N ALA A 777 2.06 -20.98 25.14
CA ALA A 777 0.77 -20.94 25.81
C ALA A 777 -0.32 -21.73 25.06
N CYS A 778 -1.29 -22.25 25.80
CA CYS A 778 -2.54 -22.81 25.30
C CYS A 778 -3.67 -21.80 25.54
N CYS A 779 -4.26 -21.30 24.46
CA CYS A 779 -5.40 -20.39 24.46
C CYS A 779 -6.70 -21.19 24.40
N PHE A 780 -7.57 -21.00 25.38
CA PHE A 780 -8.90 -21.57 25.47
C PHE A 780 -9.89 -20.54 24.95
N ASN A 781 -10.57 -20.82 23.84
CA ASN A 781 -11.58 -19.96 23.24
C ASN A 781 -12.94 -20.66 23.22
N VAL A 782 -13.99 -19.95 23.62
CA VAL A 782 -15.37 -20.48 23.60
C VAL A 782 -16.28 -19.48 22.90
N TRP A 783 -17.26 -19.99 22.15
CA TRP A 783 -18.21 -19.20 21.38
C TRP A 783 -19.65 -19.42 21.85
N TRP A 784 -20.40 -18.33 22.01
CA TRP A 784 -21.83 -18.36 22.30
C TRP A 784 -22.60 -17.53 21.28
N ARG A 785 -23.76 -18.03 20.89
CA ARG A 785 -24.80 -17.29 20.18
C ARG A 785 -25.87 -16.96 21.20
N THR A 786 -26.07 -15.68 21.50
CA THR A 786 -27.01 -15.21 22.53
C THR A 786 -27.58 -13.84 22.16
N ARG A 787 -28.54 -13.32 22.92
CA ARG A 787 -28.96 -11.91 22.78
C ARG A 787 -27.85 -11.00 23.34
N ALA A 788 -27.56 -9.88 22.68
CA ALA A 788 -26.46 -9.00 23.04
C ALA A 788 -26.51 -8.54 24.52
N GLU A 789 -27.70 -8.29 25.04
CA GLU A 789 -27.95 -7.95 26.45
C GLU A 789 -27.53 -9.04 27.45
N HIS A 790 -27.51 -10.32 27.07
CA HIS A 790 -27.07 -11.46 27.90
C HIS A 790 -25.63 -11.89 27.60
N ALA A 791 -24.91 -11.17 26.73
CA ALA A 791 -23.57 -11.56 26.30
C ALA A 791 -22.56 -11.63 27.45
N ALA A 792 -22.69 -10.76 28.46
CA ALA A 792 -21.84 -10.78 29.65
C ALA A 792 -22.14 -12.01 30.54
N ASP A 793 -23.41 -12.35 30.73
CA ASP A 793 -23.82 -13.43 31.63
C ASP A 793 -23.40 -14.80 31.11
N VAL A 794 -23.54 -15.06 29.80
CA VAL A 794 -23.17 -16.37 29.22
C VAL A 794 -21.66 -16.63 29.21
N VAL A 795 -20.82 -15.58 29.10
CA VAL A 795 -19.36 -15.75 29.17
C VAL A 795 -18.85 -15.85 30.61
N ARG A 796 -19.61 -15.34 31.59
CA ARG A 796 -19.11 -15.13 32.97
C ARG A 796 -18.60 -16.42 33.65
N PRO A 797 -19.24 -17.59 33.54
CA PRO A 797 -18.74 -18.82 34.18
C PRO A 797 -17.37 -19.26 33.61
N PHE A 798 -17.20 -19.14 32.29
CA PHE A 798 -15.92 -19.39 31.60
C PHE A 798 -14.84 -18.42 32.08
N GLU A 799 -15.16 -17.12 32.10
CA GLU A 799 -14.21 -16.09 32.57
C GLU A 799 -13.78 -16.33 34.01
N VAL A 800 -14.71 -16.61 34.92
CA VAL A 800 -14.39 -16.85 36.34
C VAL A 800 -13.50 -18.08 36.51
N ALA A 801 -13.71 -19.14 35.72
CA ALA A 801 -12.85 -20.33 35.72
C ALA A 801 -11.41 -20.00 35.30
N MET A 802 -11.25 -19.28 34.18
CA MET A 802 -9.92 -18.87 33.67
C MET A 802 -9.23 -17.82 34.56
N GLN A 803 -9.99 -16.88 35.12
CA GLN A 803 -9.49 -15.85 36.02
C GLN A 803 -8.97 -16.42 37.35
N ARG A 804 -9.58 -17.51 37.86
CA ARG A 804 -9.06 -18.24 39.04
C ARG A 804 -7.71 -18.91 38.80
N LEU A 805 -7.39 -19.23 37.55
CA LEU A 805 -6.10 -19.79 37.15
C LEU A 805 -5.05 -18.71 36.79
N CYS A 806 -5.39 -17.43 36.93
CA CYS A 806 -4.58 -16.27 36.50
C CYS A 806 -4.21 -16.32 35.01
N ALA A 807 -5.12 -16.78 34.14
CA ALA A 807 -4.91 -16.86 32.70
C ALA A 807 -4.81 -15.47 32.03
N THR A 808 -3.96 -15.33 30.99
CA THR A 808 -3.84 -14.08 30.24
C THR A 808 -5.05 -13.86 29.33
N PRO A 809 -5.75 -12.71 29.39
CA PRO A 809 -6.91 -12.45 28.53
C PRO A 809 -6.48 -12.09 27.10
N HIS A 810 -7.25 -12.48 26.09
CA HIS A 810 -7.07 -11.96 24.72
C HIS A 810 -7.75 -10.58 24.58
N TRP A 811 -6.98 -9.53 24.30
CA TRP A 811 -7.45 -8.13 24.34
C TRP A 811 -8.48 -7.75 23.26
N GLY A 812 -8.59 -8.54 22.18
CA GLY A 812 -9.68 -8.40 21.20
C GLY A 812 -10.99 -9.13 21.54
N LYS A 813 -11.03 -9.97 22.57
CA LYS A 813 -12.19 -10.81 22.92
C LYS A 813 -13.02 -10.20 24.06
N ALA A 814 -14.24 -10.72 24.25
CA ALA A 814 -15.12 -10.32 25.34
C ALA A 814 -14.46 -10.65 26.69
N ARG A 815 -14.40 -9.68 27.59
CA ARG A 815 -13.80 -9.85 28.93
C ARG A 815 -14.40 -8.91 29.97
N ALA A 816 -14.56 -9.41 31.19
CA ALA A 816 -14.89 -8.65 32.39
C ALA A 816 -13.80 -8.87 33.46
N LEU A 817 -12.70 -8.12 33.32
CA LEU A 817 -11.53 -8.20 34.20
C LEU A 817 -11.83 -7.55 35.56
N PRO A 818 -11.61 -8.24 36.70
CA PRO A 818 -11.76 -7.62 38.02
C PRO A 818 -10.59 -6.65 38.34
N PRO A 819 -10.76 -5.72 39.31
CA PRO A 819 -9.70 -4.82 39.74
C PRO A 819 -8.38 -5.52 40.07
N GLY A 820 -7.28 -4.89 39.66
CA GLY A 820 -5.91 -5.39 39.80
C GLY A 820 -5.59 -6.68 39.03
N TYR A 821 -6.48 -7.21 38.20
CA TYR A 821 -6.26 -8.49 37.50
C TYR A 821 -5.05 -8.47 36.58
N VAL A 822 -4.86 -7.40 35.81
CA VAL A 822 -3.71 -7.22 34.90
C VAL A 822 -2.39 -7.28 35.68
N GLY A 823 -2.31 -6.65 36.86
CA GLY A 823 -1.16 -6.73 37.74
C GLY A 823 -0.89 -8.16 38.26
N ARG A 824 -1.94 -8.89 38.68
CA ARG A 824 -1.81 -10.29 39.13
C ARG A 824 -1.31 -11.24 38.05
N VAL A 825 -1.70 -11.01 36.80
CA VAL A 825 -1.38 -11.90 35.66
C VAL A 825 -0.02 -11.58 35.03
N PHE A 826 0.26 -10.31 34.75
CA PHE A 826 1.48 -9.90 34.04
C PHE A 826 2.62 -9.47 34.99
N GLY A 827 2.33 -9.25 36.29
CA GLY A 827 3.32 -8.87 37.30
C GLY A 827 4.08 -7.60 36.91
N ALA A 828 5.42 -7.63 37.06
CA ALA A 828 6.29 -6.52 36.69
C ALA A 828 6.14 -6.06 35.22
N ARG A 829 5.63 -6.88 34.29
CA ARG A 829 5.33 -6.44 32.91
C ARG A 829 4.16 -5.44 32.87
N ALA A 830 3.17 -5.57 33.76
CA ALA A 830 2.10 -4.58 33.90
C ALA A 830 2.64 -3.24 34.44
N GLU A 831 3.53 -3.29 35.42
CA GLU A 831 4.17 -2.08 36.00
C GLU A 831 5.00 -1.33 34.94
N ARG A 832 5.84 -2.05 34.19
CA ARG A 832 6.58 -1.55 33.02
C ARG A 832 5.64 -0.89 32.00
N PHE A 833 4.56 -1.57 31.62
CA PHE A 833 3.58 -1.07 30.65
C PHE A 833 2.87 0.21 31.14
N CYS A 834 2.40 0.22 32.38
CA CYS A 834 1.75 1.37 33.00
C CYS A 834 2.70 2.59 33.07
N LYS A 835 3.98 2.36 33.34
CA LYS A 835 5.00 3.43 33.33
C LYS A 835 5.16 4.06 31.95
N VAL A 836 5.22 3.25 30.88
CA VAL A 836 5.29 3.74 29.49
C VAL A 836 4.02 4.50 29.12
N SER A 837 2.83 3.95 29.41
CA SER A 837 1.54 4.61 29.10
C SER A 837 1.43 6.01 29.72
N ARG A 838 1.73 6.15 31.02
CA ARG A 838 1.72 7.46 31.71
C ARG A 838 2.74 8.46 31.13
N ALA A 839 3.84 7.98 30.56
CA ALA A 839 4.88 8.84 29.98
C ALA A 839 4.54 9.35 28.57
N LEU A 840 3.82 8.55 27.77
CA LEU A 840 3.40 8.90 26.41
C LEU A 840 2.05 9.63 26.36
N ASP A 841 1.20 9.43 27.36
CA ASP A 841 -0.12 10.05 27.48
C ASP A 841 -0.37 10.59 28.91
N PRO A 842 0.35 11.64 29.34
CA PRO A 842 0.14 12.24 30.66
C PRO A 842 -1.22 12.95 30.80
N GLY A 843 -1.87 13.31 29.68
CA GLY A 843 -3.22 13.88 29.65
C GLY A 843 -4.34 12.85 29.78
N GLY A 844 -4.03 11.56 29.64
CA GLY A 844 -5.01 10.48 29.68
C GLY A 844 -5.99 10.48 28.51
N VAL A 845 -5.57 10.99 27.34
CA VAL A 845 -6.34 11.03 26.09
C VAL A 845 -6.82 9.64 25.71
N PHE A 846 -5.98 8.61 25.79
CA PHE A 846 -6.29 7.23 25.43
C PHE A 846 -6.71 6.35 26.63
N ALA A 847 -6.78 6.92 27.85
CA ALA A 847 -6.93 6.18 29.09
C ALA A 847 -8.21 5.32 29.17
N GLN A 848 -8.03 4.03 29.50
CA GLN A 848 -9.10 3.04 29.63
C GLN A 848 -9.31 2.63 31.11
N PRO A 849 -10.52 2.22 31.54
CA PRO A 849 -10.81 1.88 32.94
C PRO A 849 -9.97 0.73 33.52
N TRP A 850 -9.53 -0.23 32.71
CA TRP A 850 -8.69 -1.33 33.21
C TRP A 850 -7.25 -0.90 33.55
N LEU A 851 -6.84 0.30 33.14
CA LEU A 851 -5.50 0.85 33.38
C LEU A 851 -5.40 1.61 34.72
N THR A 852 -6.53 2.03 35.31
CA THR A 852 -6.54 2.92 36.49
C THR A 852 -6.28 2.22 37.83
N ASP A 853 -6.34 0.89 37.87
CA ASP A 853 -6.37 0.12 39.12
C ASP A 853 -4.98 -0.34 39.64
N ALA A 854 -3.88 0.32 39.23
CA ALA A 854 -2.52 -0.07 39.62
C ALA A 854 -1.59 1.13 39.95
N GLN A 855 -1.74 1.64 41.17
CA GLN A 855 -0.73 2.10 42.16
C GLN A 855 0.69 2.63 41.74
N ALA A 856 1.19 3.51 42.62
CA ALA A 856 2.58 3.98 42.81
C ALA A 856 3.26 4.87 41.74
N GLU A 857 3.96 5.90 42.24
CA GLU A 857 4.81 6.85 41.52
C GLU A 857 6.25 6.33 41.41
N ALA A 858 6.89 6.46 40.24
CA ALA A 858 8.37 6.49 40.13
C ALA A 858 8.86 6.97 38.73
N SER A 859 9.64 8.06 38.72
CA SER A 859 10.62 8.47 37.69
C SER A 859 10.22 8.37 36.20
N VAL A 860 9.67 9.46 35.67
CA VAL A 860 9.12 9.59 34.29
C VAL A 860 10.08 10.28 33.28
N ALA A 861 11.17 10.91 33.73
CA ALA A 861 11.94 11.87 32.93
C ALA A 861 12.53 11.33 31.61
N ASN A 862 12.99 10.07 31.55
CA ASN A 862 13.74 9.57 30.38
C ASN A 862 12.85 9.14 29.21
N VAL A 863 11.64 8.62 29.45
CA VAL A 863 10.79 8.00 28.40
C VAL A 863 10.21 9.05 27.45
N ALA A 864 9.77 10.20 27.97
CA ALA A 864 9.26 11.28 27.14
C ALA A 864 10.35 11.96 26.28
N GLY A 865 11.64 11.90 26.69
CA GLY A 865 12.76 12.45 25.92
C GLY A 865 13.06 11.66 24.64
N ILE A 866 12.81 10.35 24.66
CA ILE A 866 13.09 9.43 23.55
C ILE A 866 12.26 9.75 22.29
N VAL A 867 10.98 10.12 22.45
CA VAL A 867 10.10 10.52 21.33
C VAL A 867 10.30 11.99 20.92
N ARG A 868 11.03 12.79 21.71
CA ARG A 868 11.20 14.24 21.52
C ARG A 868 12.51 14.65 20.83
N THR A 869 13.42 13.73 20.54
CA THR A 869 14.81 14.04 20.15
C THR A 869 15.14 13.89 18.66
N GLU A 870 14.17 13.51 17.81
CA GLU A 870 14.31 13.52 16.35
C GLU A 870 13.38 14.57 15.73
N CYS A 871 13.94 15.75 15.42
CA CYS A 871 13.29 16.84 14.70
C CYS A 871 14.21 17.30 13.55
#